data_AF-A0A948AMV4-F1
#
_entry.id   AF-A0A948AMV4-F1
#
_cell.length_a   1.000
_cell.length_b   1.000
_cell.length_c   1.000
_cell.angle_alpha   90.00
_cell.angle_beta   90.00
_cell.angle_gamma   90.00
#
_symmetry.space_group_name_H-M   'P 1'
#
loop_
_entity.id
_entity.type
_entity.pdbx_description
1 polymer ?
#
loop_
_entity_poly.entity_id
_entity_poly.type
_entity_poly.pdbx_seq_one_letter_code
_entity_poly.pdbx_strand_id
1 'polypeptide(L)'
;MTSHQDWLHDLLHHLEHILPAQAPIKDFVHHNTLHGFQNLHFRDALAAAEAATGNHGYQPPEAFRAYFQQGRIDLSDLNAALDETPELRADEALPGGLNRRDVLLVALQFDLKPLPDATLNWRIDELAALTRFQNEVPEASRNLLLMGQGGEAAALTALWHGCGDVLDLEKVETAGVVETAGMAEPMTDEAAMLWEKRRIKHEAERELADLMDRFGQGLTLRGLLLRLTGRDLLDAQRPYLVRHFAAHLDQGMAAWHNPERPRGFYTAWLESARLDPHFEINELPGCDQILERLPDAAADCIVQELHVLGLPDECRADYLETLAKELPGWSGMFLWRHLHPGYEGETTPVDMLDYLAVRLVMERIYAQQLAGLHFKTEASLHSLRGYLHRHPAELLVRRALYGGESGNPVPEWLQGQGHRLVREAANHHGEEDDADWLPIARLIGSPPPPGEGLGEREQRLRQRWPLFLLCQHLGLNAYALARIGGTGAQALLDCLADLTPQRMGWVFLQAYERHFRRQVLAALAANAGRGPWKTRATAPSAQLVFCIDDREEGLRRHLEELSPEVETLGAAAHFNVPHAWRGLDDDHAVALCPVVPTVVVPAHEVREQAENEAIHARHVERQSLRLRWKARLHQGTRLGLLTPTMMSLAAAPLSL
;
A
#
# COMPACT_ATOMS: atom_id res chain seq x y z
N MET A 1 -42.76 -6.83 -17.21
CA MET A 1 -41.49 -7.12 -16.50
C MET A 1 -40.54 -5.92 -16.62
N THR A 2 -41.02 -4.69 -16.44
CA THR A 2 -40.26 -3.47 -16.80
C THR A 2 -40.19 -2.42 -15.68
N SER A 3 -40.68 -2.68 -14.46
CA SER A 3 -40.63 -1.67 -13.37
C SER A 3 -39.66 -1.98 -12.22
N HIS A 4 -38.97 -3.13 -12.23
CA HIS A 4 -38.08 -3.53 -11.12
C HIS A 4 -36.60 -3.12 -11.32
N GLN A 5 -36.26 -2.55 -12.47
CA GLN A 5 -34.88 -2.17 -12.83
C GLN A 5 -34.71 -0.67 -13.14
N ASP A 6 -35.79 0.13 -13.14
CA ASP A 6 -35.73 1.57 -13.46
C ASP A 6 -34.80 2.34 -12.49
N TRP A 7 -34.75 1.93 -11.22
CA TRP A 7 -33.88 2.53 -10.21
C TRP A 7 -32.38 2.33 -10.49
N LEU A 8 -31.99 1.28 -11.24
CA LEU A 8 -30.60 1.10 -11.66
C LEU A 8 -30.19 2.18 -12.66
N HIS A 9 -31.11 2.64 -13.51
CA HIS A 9 -30.84 3.74 -14.41
C HIS A 9 -30.64 5.05 -13.65
N ASP A 10 -31.48 5.32 -12.65
CA ASP A 10 -31.35 6.49 -11.78
C ASP A 10 -30.02 6.47 -11.01
N LEU A 11 -29.59 5.29 -10.54
CA LEU A 11 -28.27 5.11 -9.92
C LEU A 11 -27.13 5.45 -10.90
N LEU A 12 -27.18 4.98 -12.15
CA LEU A 12 -26.13 5.28 -13.14
C LEU A 12 -25.99 6.79 -13.39
N HIS A 13 -27.11 7.51 -13.50
CA HIS A 13 -27.09 8.98 -13.57
C HIS A 13 -26.49 9.61 -12.32
N HIS A 14 -26.80 9.08 -11.13
CA HIS A 14 -26.19 9.56 -9.89
C HIS A 14 -24.67 9.33 -9.85
N LEU A 15 -24.21 8.16 -10.32
CA LEU A 15 -22.78 7.81 -10.35
C LEU A 15 -21.94 8.78 -11.20
N GLU A 16 -22.51 9.38 -12.25
CA GLU A 16 -21.86 10.40 -13.10
C GLU A 16 -21.39 11.61 -12.29
N HIS A 17 -22.13 11.98 -11.24
CA HIS A 17 -21.82 13.17 -10.43
C HIS A 17 -20.76 12.93 -9.35
N ILE A 18 -20.43 11.68 -9.05
CA ILE A 18 -19.60 11.30 -7.90
C ILE A 18 -18.32 10.55 -8.29
N LEU A 19 -18.29 9.89 -9.46
CA LEU A 19 -17.12 9.19 -9.96
C LEU A 19 -16.27 10.08 -10.87
N PRO A 20 -14.96 9.80 -11.03
CA PRO A 20 -14.10 10.59 -11.90
C PRO A 20 -14.59 10.59 -13.36
N ALA A 21 -14.78 11.78 -13.94
CA ALA A 21 -15.21 11.96 -15.33
C ALA A 21 -14.06 11.91 -16.36
N GLN A 22 -12.87 11.44 -15.98
CA GLN A 22 -11.66 11.52 -16.80
C GLN A 22 -11.58 10.34 -17.77
N ALA A 23 -11.24 10.64 -19.04
CA ALA A 23 -10.96 9.62 -20.05
C ALA A 23 -9.68 8.83 -19.72
N PRO A 24 -9.49 7.62 -20.30
CA PRO A 24 -8.24 6.88 -20.19
C PRO A 24 -7.04 7.76 -20.60
N ILE A 25 -6.08 7.93 -19.70
CA ILE A 25 -4.92 8.79 -19.91
C ILE A 25 -3.99 8.13 -20.94
N LYS A 26 -3.73 8.82 -22.06
CA LYS A 26 -2.81 8.37 -23.12
C LYS A 26 -1.44 9.03 -23.06
N ASP A 27 -1.42 10.31 -22.71
CA ASP A 27 -0.23 11.14 -22.65
C ASP A 27 0.07 11.56 -21.21
N PHE A 28 1.35 11.75 -20.92
CA PHE A 28 1.89 12.12 -19.62
C PHE A 28 1.12 13.29 -18.99
N VAL A 29 0.51 13.07 -17.83
CA VAL A 29 -0.26 14.11 -17.13
C VAL A 29 0.72 15.08 -16.46
N HIS A 30 0.75 16.32 -16.93
CA HIS A 30 1.46 17.45 -16.33
C HIS A 30 0.68 18.10 -15.17
N HIS A 31 -0.42 17.50 -14.71
CA HIS A 31 -1.23 18.06 -13.64
C HIS A 31 -0.53 17.88 -12.30
N ASN A 32 -0.13 19.00 -11.72
CA ASN A 32 0.25 19.07 -10.32
C ASN A 32 -0.92 18.56 -9.47
N THR A 33 -0.75 17.42 -8.81
CA THR A 33 -1.75 16.82 -7.92
C THR A 33 -2.11 17.74 -6.75
N LEU A 34 -1.23 18.68 -6.39
CA LEU A 34 -1.46 19.71 -5.39
C LEU A 34 -2.04 21.02 -5.97
N HIS A 35 -2.60 21.02 -7.19
CA HIS A 35 -3.10 22.26 -7.83
C HIS A 35 -4.10 23.04 -6.96
N GLY A 36 -4.98 22.34 -6.23
CA GLY A 36 -5.93 22.94 -5.30
C GLY A 36 -5.31 23.58 -4.04
N PHE A 37 -4.03 23.32 -3.80
CA PHE A 37 -3.26 23.82 -2.64
C PHE A 37 -2.12 24.78 -3.05
N GLN A 38 -2.12 25.28 -4.29
CA GLN A 38 -1.06 26.17 -4.80
C GLN A 38 -0.94 27.49 -4.05
N ASN A 39 -1.97 27.90 -3.32
CA ASN A 39 -1.95 29.06 -2.45
C ASN A 39 -1.18 28.84 -1.13
N LEU A 40 -0.76 27.61 -0.85
CA LEU A 40 0.00 27.24 0.34
C LEU A 40 1.48 27.00 -0.01
N HIS A 41 2.37 27.16 0.98
CA HIS A 41 3.74 26.69 0.83
C HIS A 41 3.78 25.16 0.72
N PHE A 42 4.77 24.60 0.02
CA PHE A 42 4.82 23.17 -0.32
C PHE A 42 4.61 22.23 0.88
N ARG A 43 5.25 22.51 2.03
CA ARG A 43 5.08 21.74 3.27
C ARG A 43 3.62 21.77 3.78
N ASP A 44 3.01 22.95 3.77
CA ASP A 44 1.63 23.14 4.24
C ASP A 44 0.62 22.56 3.24
N ALA A 45 0.92 22.62 1.93
CA ALA A 45 0.14 21.99 0.87
C ALA A 45 0.12 20.46 1.01
N LEU A 46 1.26 19.83 1.29
CA LEU A 46 1.33 18.39 1.56
C LEU A 46 0.55 18.02 2.81
N ALA A 47 0.71 18.77 3.91
CA ALA A 47 -0.04 18.51 5.14
C ALA A 47 -1.56 18.65 4.93
N ALA A 48 -2.01 19.66 4.18
CA ALA A 48 -3.42 19.85 3.84
C ALA A 48 -3.95 18.73 2.92
N ALA A 49 -3.17 18.29 1.94
CA ALA A 49 -3.54 17.19 1.05
C ALA A 49 -3.63 15.85 1.79
N GLU A 50 -2.69 15.58 2.69
CA GLU A 50 -2.69 14.39 3.56
C GLU A 50 -3.90 14.39 4.49
N ALA A 51 -4.21 15.51 5.13
CA ALA A 51 -5.40 15.65 5.97
C ALA A 51 -6.73 15.45 5.19
N ALA A 52 -6.78 15.90 3.93
CA ALA A 52 -7.97 15.78 3.10
C ALA A 52 -8.16 14.38 2.48
N THR A 53 -7.07 13.67 2.19
CA THR A 53 -7.13 12.43 1.39
C THR A 53 -6.67 11.18 2.14
N GLY A 54 -6.00 11.32 3.29
CA GLY A 54 -5.32 10.24 4.00
C GLY A 54 -4.03 9.75 3.34
N ASN A 55 -3.62 10.33 2.21
CA ASN A 55 -2.39 9.92 1.50
C ASN A 55 -1.16 10.64 2.07
N HIS A 56 -0.17 9.88 2.53
CA HIS A 56 1.08 10.44 3.02
C HIS A 56 1.88 11.13 1.91
N GLY A 57 2.24 12.40 2.12
CA GLY A 57 2.92 13.23 1.14
C GLY A 57 4.44 12.99 1.01
N TYR A 58 5.02 12.27 1.98
CA TYR A 58 6.46 11.97 2.04
C TYR A 58 6.70 10.47 1.92
N GLN A 59 7.89 10.08 1.47
CA GLN A 59 8.35 8.70 1.59
C GLN A 59 8.42 8.28 3.07
N PRO A 60 8.21 7.00 3.39
CA PRO A 60 8.32 6.53 4.77
C PRO A 60 9.75 6.72 5.30
N PRO A 61 9.94 7.03 6.59
CA PRO A 61 11.26 7.24 7.21
C PRO A 61 12.26 6.11 6.93
N GLU A 62 11.78 4.87 6.85
CA GLU A 62 12.56 3.67 6.57
C GLU A 62 13.23 3.75 5.19
N ALA A 63 12.55 4.32 4.18
CA ALA A 63 13.12 4.54 2.85
C ALA A 63 14.24 5.59 2.87
N PHE A 64 14.07 6.67 3.63
CA PHE A 64 15.11 7.69 3.78
C PHE A 64 16.33 7.18 4.57
N ARG A 65 16.12 6.37 5.61
CA ARG A 65 17.21 5.68 6.31
C ARG A 65 17.98 4.74 5.38
N ALA A 66 17.29 4.04 4.47
CA ALA A 66 17.94 3.25 3.43
C ALA A 66 18.75 4.13 2.46
N TYR A 67 18.27 5.33 2.09
CA TYR A 67 19.04 6.29 1.29
C TYR A 67 20.29 6.79 2.02
N PHE A 68 20.21 7.00 3.33
CA PHE A 68 21.38 7.32 4.16
C PHE A 68 22.41 6.18 4.14
N GLN A 69 21.97 4.93 4.32
CA GLN A 69 22.85 3.75 4.23
C GLN A 69 23.49 3.57 2.85
N GLN A 70 22.79 3.96 1.78
CA GLN A 70 23.29 3.95 0.40
C GLN A 70 24.22 5.13 0.07
N GLY A 71 24.42 6.08 0.99
CA GLY A 71 25.19 7.29 0.75
C GLY A 71 24.51 8.31 -0.17
N ARG A 72 23.19 8.20 -0.37
CA ARG A 72 22.38 9.19 -1.11
C ARG A 72 21.97 10.37 -0.23
N ILE A 73 22.16 10.25 1.07
CA ILE A 73 22.03 11.29 2.10
C ILE A 73 23.22 11.08 3.03
N ASP A 74 23.90 12.14 3.46
CA ASP A 74 24.96 12.04 4.47
C ASP A 74 24.68 12.92 5.71
N LEU A 75 25.56 12.84 6.72
CA LEU A 75 25.43 13.63 7.94
C LEU A 75 25.53 15.14 7.68
N SER A 76 26.31 15.58 6.69
CA SER A 76 26.40 17.00 6.33
C SER A 76 25.07 17.49 5.74
N ASP A 77 24.40 16.65 4.96
CA ASP A 77 23.08 16.98 4.41
C ASP A 77 22.01 17.06 5.49
N LEU A 78 21.98 16.12 6.44
CA LEU A 78 21.06 16.17 7.58
C LEU A 78 21.30 17.40 8.46
N ASN A 79 22.56 17.72 8.76
CA ASN A 79 22.89 18.93 9.53
C ASN A 79 22.40 20.20 8.83
N ALA A 80 22.68 20.32 7.54
CA ALA A 80 22.21 21.48 6.77
C ALA A 80 20.68 21.55 6.68
N ALA A 81 20.00 20.41 6.57
CA ALA A 81 18.53 20.38 6.57
C ALA A 81 17.95 20.80 7.93
N LEU A 82 18.61 20.46 9.04
CA LEU A 82 18.25 20.95 10.38
C LEU A 82 18.50 22.47 10.51
N ASP A 83 19.60 22.97 9.96
CA ASP A 83 19.91 24.41 9.95
C ASP A 83 18.88 25.21 9.12
N GLU A 84 18.37 24.62 8.04
CA GLU A 84 17.31 25.16 7.19
C GLU A 84 15.89 24.98 7.79
N THR A 85 15.77 24.35 8.97
CA THR A 85 14.50 24.10 9.68
C THR A 85 14.52 24.71 11.10
N PRO A 86 14.42 26.04 11.24
CA PRO A 86 14.58 26.73 12.53
C PRO A 86 13.52 26.33 13.56
N GLU A 87 12.36 25.80 13.15
CA GLU A 87 11.29 25.40 14.07
C GLU A 87 11.70 24.20 14.97
N LEU A 88 12.68 23.40 14.54
CA LEU A 88 13.20 22.28 15.32
C LEU A 88 14.19 22.69 16.41
N ARG A 89 14.66 23.95 16.39
CA ARG A 89 15.55 24.52 17.41
C ARG A 89 16.80 23.67 17.65
N ALA A 90 17.46 23.22 16.58
CA ALA A 90 18.55 22.24 16.64
C ALA A 90 19.69 22.64 17.62
N ASP A 91 19.98 23.93 17.77
CA ASP A 91 21.05 24.44 18.64
C ASP A 91 20.66 24.67 20.11
N GLU A 92 19.40 24.41 20.50
CA GLU A 92 18.98 24.57 21.90
C GLU A 92 19.68 23.54 22.79
N ALA A 93 20.28 24.01 23.89
CA ALA A 93 20.99 23.17 24.84
C ALA A 93 20.02 22.27 25.61
N LEU A 94 20.38 20.99 25.73
CA LEU A 94 19.69 19.99 26.54
C LEU A 94 20.57 19.56 27.73
N PRO A 95 19.98 19.00 28.80
CA PRO A 95 20.74 18.46 29.92
C PRO A 95 21.78 17.43 29.51
N GLY A 96 22.87 17.34 30.28
CA GLY A 96 23.97 16.41 29.99
C GLY A 96 25.04 16.95 29.03
N GLY A 97 24.98 18.24 28.67
CA GLY A 97 25.92 18.85 27.72
C GLY A 97 25.60 18.53 26.26
N LEU A 98 24.38 18.08 26.00
CA LEU A 98 23.84 17.78 24.69
C LEU A 98 23.11 19.01 24.12
N ASN A 99 22.80 18.97 22.84
CA ASN A 99 21.85 19.88 22.22
C ASN A 99 20.71 19.09 21.55
N ARG A 100 19.68 19.79 21.08
CA ARG A 100 18.58 19.16 20.34
C ARG A 100 19.07 18.45 19.06
N ARG A 101 20.05 19.01 18.36
CA ARG A 101 20.65 18.43 17.14
C ARG A 101 21.17 17.01 17.39
N ASP A 102 21.81 16.74 18.52
CA ASP A 102 22.32 15.41 18.87
C ASP A 102 21.18 14.38 18.92
N VAL A 103 20.07 14.74 19.58
CA VAL A 103 18.87 13.89 19.67
C VAL A 103 18.20 13.70 18.31
N LEU A 104 18.01 14.80 17.56
CA LEU A 104 17.35 14.78 16.25
C LEU A 104 18.13 13.95 15.23
N LEU A 105 19.46 14.07 15.19
CA LEU A 105 20.30 13.29 14.30
C LEU A 105 20.23 11.79 14.59
N VAL A 106 20.16 11.39 15.87
CA VAL A 106 19.94 9.98 16.24
C VAL A 106 18.56 9.52 15.77
N ALA A 107 17.51 10.29 16.01
CA ALA A 107 16.14 9.94 15.61
C ALA A 107 15.94 9.83 14.09
N LEU A 108 16.66 10.64 13.32
CA LEU A 108 16.70 10.55 11.86
C LEU A 108 17.41 9.26 11.42
N GLN A 109 18.52 8.90 12.03
CA GLN A 109 19.30 7.72 11.60
C GLN A 109 18.71 6.38 12.06
N PHE A 110 18.09 6.33 13.23
CA PHE A 110 17.69 5.09 13.90
C PHE A 110 16.22 5.07 14.28
N ASP A 111 15.62 3.88 14.31
CA ASP A 111 14.21 3.73 14.68
C ASP A 111 14.03 3.67 16.21
N LEU A 112 13.66 4.80 16.79
CA LEU A 112 13.44 4.96 18.23
C LEU A 112 11.96 4.84 18.63
N LYS A 113 11.12 4.26 17.76
CA LYS A 113 9.67 4.15 18.03
C LYS A 113 9.42 3.26 19.26
N PRO A 114 8.39 3.59 20.07
CA PRO A 114 7.93 2.68 21.11
C PRO A 114 7.51 1.35 20.47
N LEU A 115 7.87 0.24 21.11
CA LEU A 115 7.52 -1.09 20.64
C LEU A 115 6.30 -1.62 21.41
N PRO A 116 5.46 -2.45 20.76
CA PRO A 116 4.49 -3.27 21.47
C PRO A 116 5.21 -4.18 22.49
N ASP A 117 4.63 -4.38 23.67
CA ASP A 117 5.14 -5.23 24.75
C ASP A 117 5.58 -6.61 24.26
N ALA A 118 4.80 -7.24 23.38
CA ALA A 118 5.16 -8.55 22.82
C ALA A 118 6.45 -8.51 22.00
N THR A 119 6.64 -7.44 21.23
CA THR A 119 7.85 -7.23 20.41
C THR A 119 9.04 -6.84 21.29
N LEU A 120 8.79 -6.04 22.33
CA LEU A 120 9.79 -5.67 23.31
C LEU A 120 10.31 -6.90 24.06
N ASN A 121 9.43 -7.73 24.61
CA ASN A 121 9.79 -8.97 25.30
C ASN A 121 10.57 -9.91 24.39
N TRP A 122 10.11 -10.09 23.15
CA TRP A 122 10.86 -10.88 22.15
C TRP A 122 12.28 -10.32 21.92
N ARG A 123 12.44 -8.99 21.79
CA ARG A 123 13.79 -8.39 21.65
C ARG A 123 14.66 -8.59 22.89
N ILE A 124 14.07 -8.51 24.08
CA ILE A 124 14.78 -8.71 25.35
C ILE A 124 15.26 -10.17 25.44
N ASP A 125 14.38 -11.13 25.18
CA ASP A 125 14.63 -12.55 25.39
C ASP A 125 15.44 -13.18 24.25
N GLU A 126 15.02 -12.98 23.00
CA GLU A 126 15.62 -13.64 21.83
C GLU A 126 16.82 -12.88 21.25
N LEU A 127 16.79 -11.53 21.29
CA LEU A 127 17.92 -10.71 20.82
C LEU A 127 18.84 -10.23 21.93
N ALA A 128 18.58 -10.64 23.18
CA ALA A 128 19.38 -10.28 24.34
C ALA A 128 19.58 -8.75 24.46
N ALA A 129 18.56 -7.95 24.10
CA ALA A 129 18.70 -6.50 23.91
C ALA A 129 19.12 -5.72 25.17
N LEU A 130 18.95 -6.29 26.36
CA LEU A 130 19.40 -5.71 27.64
C LEU A 130 20.79 -6.18 28.07
N THR A 131 21.39 -7.13 27.36
CA THR A 131 22.70 -7.70 27.70
C THR A 131 23.73 -7.61 26.57
N ARG A 132 23.30 -7.26 25.36
CA ARG A 132 24.16 -7.06 24.19
C ARG A 132 23.77 -5.81 23.38
N PHE A 133 24.77 -5.03 22.97
CA PHE A 133 24.61 -3.87 22.10
C PHE A 133 24.10 -4.28 20.72
N GLN A 134 23.16 -3.50 20.19
CA GLN A 134 22.73 -3.64 18.81
C GLN A 134 23.85 -3.20 17.87
N ASN A 135 23.91 -3.81 16.68
CA ASN A 135 24.97 -3.54 15.69
C ASN A 135 25.05 -2.06 15.29
N GLU A 136 23.93 -1.35 15.37
CA GLU A 136 23.75 0.05 14.96
C GLU A 136 24.30 1.06 15.98
N VAL A 137 24.63 0.64 17.20
CA VAL A 137 25.19 1.53 18.23
C VAL A 137 26.64 1.88 17.87
N PRO A 138 27.00 3.17 17.72
CA PRO A 138 28.37 3.59 17.36
C PRO A 138 29.42 3.13 18.38
N GLU A 139 30.62 2.78 17.91
CA GLU A 139 31.71 2.31 18.78
C GLU A 139 32.11 3.35 19.85
N ALA A 140 32.11 4.65 19.49
CA ALA A 140 32.35 5.74 20.43
C ALA A 140 31.34 5.73 21.59
N SER A 141 30.05 5.54 21.27
CA SER A 141 28.98 5.46 22.27
C SER A 141 29.12 4.21 23.14
N ARG A 142 29.46 3.05 22.56
CA ARG A 142 29.73 1.82 23.32
C ARG A 142 30.86 2.03 24.34
N ASN A 143 31.95 2.68 23.93
CA ASN A 143 33.07 2.96 24.82
C ASN A 143 32.65 3.83 26.00
N LEU A 144 31.84 4.88 25.79
CA LEU A 144 31.30 5.73 26.86
C LEU A 144 30.37 4.97 27.81
N LEU A 145 29.52 4.09 27.27
CA LEU A 145 28.58 3.28 28.06
C LEU A 145 29.30 2.27 28.96
N LEU A 146 30.41 1.71 28.50
CA LEU A 146 31.23 0.75 29.24
C LEU A 146 32.12 1.41 30.31
N MET A 147 32.32 2.73 30.29
CA MET A 147 33.18 3.41 31.25
C MET A 147 32.68 3.21 32.69
N GLY A 148 33.52 2.57 33.51
CA GLY A 148 33.21 2.31 34.92
C GLY A 148 32.22 1.17 35.16
N GLN A 149 31.91 0.35 34.15
CA GLN A 149 31.02 -0.81 34.24
C GLN A 149 31.78 -2.13 34.11
N GLY A 150 31.27 -3.20 34.74
CA GLY A 150 31.89 -4.53 34.78
C GLY A 150 31.77 -5.36 33.49
N GLY A 151 31.27 -4.77 32.41
CA GLY A 151 31.03 -5.43 31.12
C GLY A 151 29.77 -4.91 30.42
N GLU A 152 29.55 -5.38 29.20
CA GLU A 152 28.43 -4.99 28.33
C GLU A 152 27.07 -5.24 28.97
N ALA A 153 26.85 -6.45 29.48
CA ALA A 153 25.58 -6.82 30.12
C ALA A 153 25.29 -5.99 31.37
N ALA A 154 26.33 -5.64 32.14
CA ALA A 154 26.18 -4.81 33.34
C ALA A 154 25.81 -3.37 32.96
N ALA A 155 26.47 -2.81 31.94
CA ALA A 155 26.21 -1.44 31.47
C ALA A 155 24.78 -1.27 30.94
N LEU A 156 24.30 -2.21 30.11
CA LEU A 156 22.97 -2.15 29.51
C LEU A 156 21.86 -2.41 30.53
N THR A 157 22.04 -3.39 31.41
CA THR A 157 21.10 -3.64 32.53
C THR A 157 20.99 -2.40 33.42
N ALA A 158 22.13 -1.81 33.82
CA ALA A 158 22.13 -0.59 34.62
C ALA A 158 21.46 0.59 33.91
N LEU A 159 21.65 0.73 32.60
CA LEU A 159 21.00 1.77 31.81
C LEU A 159 19.48 1.55 31.75
N TRP A 160 19.02 0.31 31.56
CA TRP A 160 17.59 -0.03 31.53
C TRP A 160 16.89 0.27 32.86
N HIS A 161 17.53 -0.05 33.99
CA HIS A 161 17.03 0.33 35.32
C HIS A 161 17.04 1.85 35.50
N GLY A 162 18.14 2.52 35.16
CA GLY A 162 18.22 3.99 35.23
C GLY A 162 17.14 4.70 34.39
N CYS A 163 16.75 4.15 33.24
CA CYS A 163 15.61 4.64 32.45
C CYS A 163 14.28 4.49 33.21
N GLY A 164 14.11 3.39 33.96
CA GLY A 164 12.95 3.20 34.82
C GLY A 164 12.90 4.19 35.97
N ASP A 165 14.03 4.44 36.62
CA ASP A 165 14.14 5.36 37.76
C ASP A 165 13.78 6.80 37.38
N VAL A 166 14.33 7.30 36.27
CA VAL A 166 14.06 8.68 35.80
C VAL A 166 12.63 8.87 35.29
N LEU A 167 11.97 7.79 34.88
CA LEU A 167 10.56 7.76 34.48
C LEU A 167 9.61 7.45 35.65
N ASP A 168 10.13 7.27 36.87
CA ASP A 168 9.36 6.93 38.09
C ASP A 168 8.55 5.62 37.95
N LEU A 169 9.11 4.61 37.27
CA LEU A 169 8.45 3.31 37.05
C LEU A 169 8.53 2.37 38.28
N GLU A 170 9.52 2.50 39.15
CA GLU A 170 9.67 1.62 40.34
C GLU A 170 8.61 1.86 41.42
N LYS A 171 8.11 3.09 41.61
CA LYS A 171 6.96 3.35 42.52
C LYS A 171 5.68 2.66 42.06
N VAL A 172 5.60 2.36 40.77
CA VAL A 172 4.46 1.73 40.11
C VAL A 172 4.54 0.20 40.15
N GLU A 173 5.76 -0.38 40.16
CA GLU A 173 5.96 -1.83 40.34
C GLU A 173 5.58 -2.30 41.76
N THR A 174 5.78 -1.46 42.79
CA THR A 174 5.30 -1.73 44.16
C THR A 174 3.78 -1.63 44.33
N ALA A 175 3.07 -1.02 43.38
CA ALA A 175 1.61 -1.11 43.27
C ALA A 175 1.26 -2.35 42.43
N GLY A 176 1.61 -3.52 42.97
CA GLY A 176 1.51 -4.79 42.25
C GLY A 176 0.08 -5.16 41.89
N VAL A 177 -0.30 -4.97 40.62
CA VAL A 177 -1.37 -5.72 39.93
C VAL A 177 -1.14 -5.56 38.42
N VAL A 178 -0.39 -6.45 37.75
CA VAL A 178 -0.51 -6.62 36.28
C VAL A 178 -0.41 -8.09 35.85
N GLU A 179 0.37 -8.94 36.51
CA GLU A 179 0.33 -10.39 36.19
C GLU A 179 -0.84 -11.14 36.85
N THR A 180 -1.45 -10.58 37.91
CA THR A 180 -2.62 -11.17 38.60
C THR A 180 -3.96 -10.57 38.20
N ALA A 181 -4.01 -9.45 37.47
CA ALA A 181 -5.28 -8.87 36.98
C ALA A 181 -5.93 -9.69 35.84
N GLY A 182 -5.21 -10.63 35.24
CA GLY A 182 -5.74 -11.55 34.22
C GLY A 182 -6.65 -12.65 34.78
N MET A 183 -6.73 -12.81 36.10
CA MET A 183 -7.84 -13.52 36.73
C MET A 183 -8.67 -12.46 37.43
N ALA A 184 -9.73 -11.97 36.77
CA ALA A 184 -10.83 -11.41 37.54
C ALA A 184 -11.15 -12.43 38.63
N GLU A 185 -10.98 -12.08 39.91
CA GLU A 185 -11.46 -12.93 40.98
C GLU A 185 -12.91 -13.29 40.60
N PRO A 186 -13.28 -14.59 40.58
CA PRO A 186 -14.62 -14.96 40.21
C PRO A 186 -15.57 -14.16 41.10
N MET A 187 -16.33 -13.25 40.48
CA MET A 187 -17.32 -12.43 41.19
C MET A 187 -18.25 -13.41 41.89
N THR A 188 -18.14 -13.47 43.21
CA THR A 188 -18.91 -14.39 44.06
C THR A 188 -20.34 -13.90 44.26
N ASP A 189 -20.63 -12.65 43.89
CA ASP A 189 -21.96 -12.04 43.94
C ASP A 189 -22.74 -12.27 42.63
N GLU A 190 -23.74 -13.15 42.70
CA GLU A 190 -24.64 -13.48 41.59
C GLU A 190 -25.39 -12.24 41.04
N ALA A 191 -25.72 -11.26 41.88
CA ALA A 191 -26.47 -10.08 41.47
C ALA A 191 -25.61 -9.15 40.60
N ALA A 192 -24.35 -8.96 40.98
CA ALA A 192 -23.38 -8.19 40.21
C ALA A 192 -23.06 -8.89 38.86
N MET A 193 -22.95 -10.22 38.84
CA MET A 193 -22.72 -10.98 37.61
C MET A 193 -23.90 -10.86 36.63
N LEU A 194 -25.14 -10.87 37.15
CA LEU A 194 -26.35 -10.70 36.34
C LEU A 194 -26.47 -9.28 35.78
N TRP A 195 -26.12 -8.25 36.57
CA TRP A 195 -26.12 -6.86 36.10
C TRP A 195 -25.12 -6.66 34.97
N GLU A 196 -23.91 -7.19 35.10
CA GLU A 196 -22.85 -7.05 34.09
C GLU A 196 -23.19 -7.74 32.78
N LYS A 197 -23.78 -8.95 32.84
CA LYS A 197 -24.31 -9.63 31.65
C LYS A 197 -25.41 -8.80 30.96
N ARG A 198 -26.28 -8.13 31.72
CA ARG A 198 -27.31 -7.24 31.16
C ARG A 198 -26.72 -5.98 30.55
N ARG A 199 -25.69 -5.39 31.17
CA ARG A 199 -24.97 -4.22 30.66
C ARG A 199 -24.35 -4.53 29.30
N ILE A 200 -23.56 -5.61 29.22
CA ILE A 200 -22.91 -6.07 27.98
C ILE A 200 -23.95 -6.34 26.89
N LYS A 201 -25.04 -7.04 27.23
CA LYS A 201 -26.13 -7.28 26.27
C LYS A 201 -26.73 -5.99 25.73
N HIS A 202 -27.05 -5.04 26.61
CA HIS A 202 -27.66 -3.77 26.19
C HIS A 202 -26.69 -2.89 25.39
N GLU A 203 -25.41 -2.90 25.74
CA GLU A 203 -24.38 -2.20 24.96
C GLU A 203 -24.25 -2.82 23.57
N ALA A 204 -24.11 -4.14 23.48
CA ALA A 204 -24.05 -4.88 22.22
C ALA A 204 -25.30 -4.68 21.36
N GLU A 205 -26.51 -4.63 21.94
CA GLU A 205 -27.75 -4.36 21.20
C GLU A 205 -27.76 -2.96 20.58
N ARG A 206 -27.23 -1.95 21.28
CA ARG A 206 -27.09 -0.59 20.74
C ARG A 206 -26.06 -0.53 19.61
N GLU A 207 -24.91 -1.19 19.80
CA GLU A 207 -23.86 -1.27 18.78
C GLU A 207 -24.34 -2.02 17.54
N LEU A 208 -25.05 -3.13 17.72
CA LEU A 208 -25.63 -3.87 16.61
C LEU A 208 -26.67 -3.02 15.87
N ALA A 209 -27.51 -2.27 16.58
CA ALA A 209 -28.46 -1.36 15.95
C ALA A 209 -27.75 -0.28 15.12
N ASP A 210 -26.72 0.38 15.66
CA ASP A 210 -25.92 1.38 14.93
C ASP A 210 -25.27 0.80 13.66
N LEU A 211 -24.67 -0.38 13.76
CA LEU A 211 -24.09 -1.07 12.61
C LEU A 211 -25.11 -1.41 11.53
N MET A 212 -26.33 -1.83 11.94
CA MET A 212 -27.40 -2.16 11.00
C MET A 212 -27.99 -0.90 10.35
N ASP A 213 -28.13 0.20 11.09
CA ASP A 213 -28.64 1.47 10.57
C ASP A 213 -27.67 2.11 9.56
N ARG A 214 -26.36 1.92 9.73
CA ARG A 214 -25.33 2.39 8.79
C ARG A 214 -25.22 1.52 7.53
N PHE A 215 -25.81 0.31 7.52
CA PHE A 215 -25.64 -0.64 6.43
C PHE A 215 -26.31 -0.14 5.14
N GLY A 216 -25.52 -0.03 4.07
CA GLY A 216 -25.90 0.65 2.81
C GLY A 216 -25.53 2.13 2.78
N GLN A 217 -25.62 2.85 3.90
CA GLN A 217 -25.22 4.26 4.00
C GLN A 217 -23.76 4.40 4.45
N GLY A 218 -22.83 4.07 3.54
CA GLY A 218 -21.39 4.13 3.78
C GLY A 218 -20.79 2.91 4.49
N LEU A 219 -21.59 1.88 4.79
CA LEU A 219 -21.13 0.58 5.28
C LEU A 219 -21.59 -0.56 4.35
N THR A 220 -20.66 -1.18 3.65
CA THR A 220 -20.88 -2.40 2.85
C THR A 220 -20.63 -3.66 3.67
N LEU A 221 -20.90 -4.84 3.09
CA LEU A 221 -20.55 -6.11 3.74
C LEU A 221 -19.04 -6.23 3.97
N ARG A 222 -18.22 -5.79 3.00
CA ARG A 222 -16.78 -5.60 3.18
C ARG A 222 -16.48 -4.72 4.39
N GLY A 223 -17.11 -3.55 4.48
CA GLY A 223 -16.90 -2.59 5.58
C GLY A 223 -17.26 -3.18 6.95
N LEU A 224 -18.37 -3.91 7.04
CA LEU A 224 -18.79 -4.60 8.26
C LEU A 224 -17.78 -5.68 8.66
N LEU A 225 -17.38 -6.54 7.71
CA LEU A 225 -16.43 -7.61 7.97
C LEU A 225 -15.04 -7.07 8.35
N LEU A 226 -14.58 -5.99 7.72
CA LEU A 226 -13.36 -5.29 8.11
C LEU A 226 -13.43 -4.81 9.57
N ARG A 227 -14.54 -4.19 9.98
CA ARG A 227 -14.76 -3.71 11.35
C ARG A 227 -14.90 -4.83 12.39
N LEU A 228 -15.18 -6.08 11.98
CA LEU A 228 -15.35 -7.21 12.89
C LEU A 228 -14.16 -8.19 12.89
N THR A 229 -13.36 -8.20 11.83
CA THR A 229 -12.27 -9.18 11.67
C THR A 229 -10.89 -8.53 11.50
N GLY A 230 -10.85 -7.23 11.21
CA GLY A 230 -9.62 -6.52 10.83
C GLY A 230 -9.09 -6.91 9.45
N ARG A 231 -9.83 -7.70 8.66
CA ARG A 231 -9.42 -8.14 7.32
C ARG A 231 -10.23 -7.44 6.25
N ASP A 232 -9.55 -6.77 5.33
CA ASP A 232 -10.17 -6.14 4.17
C ASP A 232 -10.30 -7.15 3.03
N LEU A 233 -11.53 -7.46 2.62
CA LEU A 233 -11.79 -8.36 1.48
C LEU A 233 -11.21 -7.83 0.17
N LEU A 234 -11.11 -6.50 0.02
CA LEU A 234 -10.64 -5.88 -1.21
C LEU A 234 -9.15 -6.14 -1.46
N ASP A 235 -8.35 -6.36 -0.43
CA ASP A 235 -6.92 -6.67 -0.59
C ASP A 235 -6.71 -7.97 -1.36
N ALA A 236 -7.56 -8.97 -1.11
CA ALA A 236 -7.51 -10.25 -1.81
C ALA A 236 -8.21 -10.20 -3.19
N GLN A 237 -9.30 -9.43 -3.32
CA GLN A 237 -10.06 -9.31 -4.57
C GLN A 237 -9.36 -8.45 -5.62
N ARG A 238 -8.64 -7.40 -5.21
CA ARG A 238 -8.13 -6.36 -6.11
C ARG A 238 -7.18 -6.92 -7.18
N PRO A 239 -6.17 -7.76 -6.88
CA PRO A 239 -5.29 -8.31 -7.91
C PRO A 239 -6.02 -9.12 -8.97
N TYR A 240 -7.06 -9.86 -8.58
CA TYR A 240 -7.88 -10.65 -9.50
C TYR A 240 -8.73 -9.74 -10.40
N LEU A 241 -9.48 -8.81 -9.79
CA LEU A 241 -10.36 -7.89 -10.51
C LEU A 241 -9.61 -6.99 -11.49
N VAL A 242 -8.47 -6.44 -11.08
CA VAL A 242 -7.65 -5.56 -11.92
C VAL A 242 -7.19 -6.27 -13.19
N ARG A 243 -6.88 -7.58 -13.13
CA ARG A 243 -6.52 -8.36 -14.33
C ARG A 243 -7.68 -8.43 -15.32
N HIS A 244 -8.90 -8.72 -14.83
CA HIS A 244 -10.08 -8.79 -15.68
C HIS A 244 -10.48 -7.41 -16.23
N PHE A 245 -10.39 -6.35 -15.41
CA PHE A 245 -10.65 -4.98 -15.85
C PHE A 245 -9.67 -4.54 -16.94
N ALA A 246 -8.37 -4.75 -16.71
CA ALA A 246 -7.34 -4.42 -17.69
C ALA A 246 -7.51 -5.23 -18.99
N ALA A 247 -7.80 -6.53 -18.90
CA ALA A 247 -8.02 -7.37 -20.07
C ALA A 247 -9.25 -6.97 -20.89
N HIS A 248 -10.34 -6.55 -20.23
CA HIS A 248 -11.56 -6.13 -20.93
C HIS A 248 -11.43 -4.74 -21.55
N LEU A 249 -10.72 -3.83 -20.87
CA LEU A 249 -10.50 -2.45 -21.34
C LEU A 249 -9.27 -2.30 -22.24
N ASP A 250 -8.57 -3.38 -22.55
CA ASP A 250 -7.36 -3.41 -23.39
C ASP A 250 -7.62 -2.86 -24.80
N GLN A 251 -6.88 -1.84 -25.22
CA GLN A 251 -7.02 -1.18 -26.53
C GLN A 251 -6.19 -1.88 -27.62
N GLY A 252 -6.12 -3.21 -27.58
CA GLY A 252 -5.35 -4.02 -28.54
C GLY A 252 -3.85 -4.09 -28.24
N MET A 253 -3.43 -3.79 -27.01
CA MET A 253 -2.02 -3.93 -26.61
C MET A 253 -1.66 -5.39 -26.37
N ALA A 254 -2.60 -6.18 -25.83
CA ALA A 254 -2.39 -7.60 -25.60
C ALA A 254 -2.56 -8.40 -26.90
N ALA A 255 -1.68 -9.36 -27.15
CA ALA A 255 -1.82 -10.26 -28.30
C ALA A 255 -2.96 -11.27 -28.13
N TRP A 256 -3.41 -11.52 -26.89
CA TRP A 256 -4.47 -12.45 -26.53
C TRP A 256 -5.58 -11.69 -25.83
N HIS A 257 -6.82 -11.92 -26.27
CA HIS A 257 -8.02 -11.33 -25.68
C HIS A 257 -8.96 -12.42 -25.20
N ASN A 258 -9.82 -12.07 -24.24
CA ASN A 258 -10.93 -12.93 -23.86
C ASN A 258 -11.88 -13.10 -25.06
N PRO A 259 -12.17 -14.33 -25.52
CA PRO A 259 -13.01 -14.56 -26.71
C PRO A 259 -14.45 -14.07 -26.51
N GLU A 260 -14.95 -14.04 -25.28
CA GLU A 260 -16.30 -13.61 -24.93
C GLU A 260 -16.40 -12.09 -24.72
N ARG A 261 -15.28 -11.35 -24.81
CA ARG A 261 -15.22 -9.88 -24.70
C ARG A 261 -16.29 -9.13 -25.53
N PRO A 262 -16.64 -9.55 -26.76
CA PRO A 262 -17.70 -8.89 -27.55
C PRO A 262 -19.12 -9.02 -26.96
N ARG A 263 -19.35 -9.87 -25.96
CA ARG A 263 -20.66 -10.08 -25.33
C ARG A 263 -20.90 -9.21 -24.10
N GLY A 264 -19.92 -8.39 -23.70
CA GLY A 264 -19.98 -7.60 -22.46
C GLY A 264 -18.99 -8.10 -21.41
N PHE A 265 -18.68 -7.25 -20.44
CA PHE A 265 -17.69 -7.55 -19.42
C PHE A 265 -18.17 -8.65 -18.47
N TYR A 266 -19.44 -8.61 -18.06
CA TYR A 266 -19.99 -9.57 -17.11
C TYR A 266 -19.98 -10.99 -17.67
N THR A 267 -20.46 -11.18 -18.91
CA THR A 267 -20.43 -12.49 -19.58
C THR A 267 -19.01 -12.97 -19.81
N ALA A 268 -18.10 -12.08 -20.25
CA ALA A 268 -16.71 -12.44 -20.47
C ALA A 268 -15.99 -12.86 -19.18
N TRP A 269 -16.30 -12.18 -18.07
CA TRP A 269 -15.82 -12.56 -16.74
C TRP A 269 -16.42 -13.88 -16.28
N LEU A 270 -17.74 -14.08 -16.39
CA LEU A 270 -18.43 -15.28 -15.90
C LEU A 270 -17.93 -16.56 -16.58
N GLU A 271 -17.78 -16.54 -17.91
CA GLU A 271 -17.24 -17.68 -18.67
C GLU A 271 -15.78 -17.97 -18.32
N SER A 272 -14.98 -16.93 -18.04
CA SER A 272 -13.61 -17.10 -17.56
C SER A 272 -13.57 -17.65 -16.13
N ALA A 273 -14.41 -17.12 -15.23
CA ALA A 273 -14.44 -17.46 -13.81
C ALA A 273 -14.83 -18.93 -13.57
N ARG A 274 -15.76 -19.47 -14.38
CA ARG A 274 -16.18 -20.89 -14.35
C ARG A 274 -15.04 -21.87 -14.67
N LEU A 275 -13.98 -21.42 -15.31
CA LEU A 275 -12.83 -22.25 -15.71
C LEU A 275 -11.54 -21.89 -14.94
N ASP A 276 -11.61 -20.92 -14.04
CA ASP A 276 -10.43 -20.35 -13.39
C ASP A 276 -10.09 -21.11 -12.10
N PRO A 277 -8.92 -21.78 -12.01
CA PRO A 277 -8.51 -22.47 -10.80
C PRO A 277 -8.16 -21.51 -9.64
N HIS A 278 -8.16 -20.18 -9.87
CA HIS A 278 -7.93 -19.16 -8.83
C HIS A 278 -8.80 -19.40 -7.59
N PHE A 279 -10.08 -19.76 -7.76
CA PHE A 279 -10.97 -19.94 -6.61
C PHE A 279 -10.62 -21.18 -5.78
N GLU A 280 -10.25 -22.29 -6.43
CA GLU A 280 -9.80 -23.51 -5.76
C GLU A 280 -8.45 -23.30 -5.05
N ILE A 281 -7.50 -22.66 -5.73
CA ILE A 281 -6.14 -22.41 -5.20
C ILE A 281 -6.17 -21.50 -3.96
N ASN A 282 -7.10 -20.53 -3.92
CA ASN A 282 -7.27 -19.62 -2.78
C ASN A 282 -8.23 -20.17 -1.71
N GLU A 283 -8.58 -21.45 -1.77
CA GLU A 283 -9.44 -22.13 -0.79
C GLU A 283 -10.77 -21.38 -0.57
N LEU A 284 -11.47 -21.04 -1.66
CA LEU A 284 -12.79 -20.39 -1.65
C LEU A 284 -13.90 -21.43 -1.86
N PRO A 285 -14.30 -22.20 -0.82
CA PRO A 285 -15.25 -23.30 -0.98
C PRO A 285 -16.64 -22.78 -1.37
N GLY A 286 -17.32 -23.53 -2.25
CA GLY A 286 -18.68 -23.20 -2.68
C GLY A 286 -18.77 -22.11 -3.75
N CYS A 287 -17.64 -21.59 -4.25
CA CYS A 287 -17.62 -20.63 -5.36
C CYS A 287 -18.33 -21.17 -6.60
N ASP A 288 -18.09 -22.43 -6.98
CA ASP A 288 -18.69 -23.05 -8.17
C ASP A 288 -20.22 -23.01 -8.10
N GLN A 289 -20.79 -23.29 -6.93
CA GLN A 289 -22.23 -23.26 -6.70
C GLN A 289 -22.81 -21.85 -6.79
N ILE A 290 -22.03 -20.83 -6.42
CA ILE A 290 -22.41 -19.42 -6.59
C ILE A 290 -22.42 -19.12 -8.10
N LEU A 291 -21.31 -19.39 -8.80
CA LEU A 291 -21.14 -19.09 -10.23
C LEU A 291 -22.14 -19.82 -11.15
N GLU A 292 -22.53 -21.05 -10.82
CA GLU A 292 -23.53 -21.83 -11.55
C GLU A 292 -24.95 -21.23 -11.45
N ARG A 293 -25.25 -20.53 -10.36
CA ARG A 293 -26.59 -19.95 -10.08
C ARG A 293 -26.73 -18.50 -10.50
N LEU A 294 -25.70 -17.90 -11.08
CA LEU A 294 -25.75 -16.51 -11.52
C LEU A 294 -26.60 -16.38 -12.79
N PRO A 295 -27.47 -15.35 -12.88
CA PRO A 295 -28.20 -15.04 -14.11
C PRO A 295 -27.27 -14.67 -15.26
N ASP A 296 -27.75 -14.85 -16.50
CA ASP A 296 -27.01 -14.48 -17.71
C ASP A 296 -26.89 -12.95 -17.89
N ALA A 297 -27.87 -12.18 -17.38
CA ALA A 297 -27.89 -10.72 -17.48
C ALA A 297 -27.35 -10.06 -16.20
N ALA A 298 -26.47 -9.06 -16.37
CA ALA A 298 -25.85 -8.34 -15.25
C ALA A 298 -26.87 -7.65 -14.33
N ALA A 299 -27.92 -7.04 -14.88
CA ALA A 299 -28.97 -6.39 -14.09
C ALA A 299 -29.75 -7.38 -13.20
N ASP A 300 -30.05 -8.57 -13.72
CA ASP A 300 -30.71 -9.63 -12.94
C ASP A 300 -29.77 -10.19 -11.87
N CYS A 301 -28.49 -10.32 -12.19
CA CYS A 301 -27.45 -10.69 -11.23
C CYS A 301 -27.39 -9.68 -10.07
N ILE A 302 -27.33 -8.37 -10.34
CA ILE A 302 -27.36 -7.33 -9.30
C ILE A 302 -28.57 -7.49 -8.38
N VAL A 303 -29.78 -7.62 -8.94
CA VAL A 303 -31.00 -7.77 -8.14
C VAL A 303 -30.98 -9.05 -7.29
N GLN A 304 -30.56 -10.17 -7.87
CA GLN A 304 -30.43 -11.45 -7.17
C GLN A 304 -29.43 -11.35 -6.01
N GLU A 305 -28.24 -10.80 -6.26
CA GLU A 305 -27.18 -10.74 -5.26
C GLU A 305 -27.54 -9.80 -4.11
N LEU A 306 -28.16 -8.64 -4.40
CA LEU A 306 -28.69 -7.75 -3.36
C LEU A 306 -29.78 -8.42 -2.51
N HIS A 307 -30.61 -9.27 -3.13
CA HIS A 307 -31.61 -10.06 -2.39
C HIS A 307 -30.96 -11.12 -1.50
N VAL A 308 -29.96 -11.84 -1.99
CA VAL A 308 -29.22 -12.85 -1.21
C VAL A 308 -28.48 -12.22 -0.03
N LEU A 309 -27.91 -11.02 -0.21
CA LEU A 309 -27.31 -10.25 0.87
C LEU A 309 -28.33 -9.83 1.94
N GLY A 310 -29.62 -9.87 1.64
CA GLY A 310 -30.71 -9.49 2.55
C GLY A 310 -30.88 -7.98 2.69
N LEU A 311 -30.52 -7.21 1.65
CA LEU A 311 -30.59 -5.75 1.68
C LEU A 311 -32.03 -5.23 1.51
N PRO A 312 -32.52 -4.36 2.41
CA PRO A 312 -33.76 -3.61 2.21
C PRO A 312 -33.71 -2.79 0.93
N ASP A 313 -34.85 -2.64 0.24
CA ASP A 313 -34.96 -1.91 -1.02
C ASP A 313 -34.40 -0.46 -0.92
N GLU A 314 -34.61 0.17 0.23
CA GLU A 314 -34.24 1.55 0.55
C GLU A 314 -32.72 1.80 0.49
N CYS A 315 -31.91 0.79 0.84
CA CYS A 315 -30.46 0.94 0.97
C CYS A 315 -29.67 0.41 -0.25
N ARG A 316 -30.35 -0.13 -1.27
CA ARG A 316 -29.70 -0.81 -2.40
C ARG A 316 -28.87 0.14 -3.27
N ALA A 317 -29.39 1.34 -3.53
CA ALA A 317 -28.69 2.35 -4.34
C ALA A 317 -27.41 2.82 -3.64
N ASP A 318 -27.53 3.21 -2.37
CA ASP A 318 -26.40 3.67 -1.54
C ASP A 318 -25.32 2.58 -1.38
N TYR A 319 -25.72 1.30 -1.31
CA TYR A 319 -24.80 0.17 -1.26
C TYR A 319 -23.96 0.07 -2.54
N LEU A 320 -24.62 0.10 -3.71
CA LEU A 320 -23.93 0.04 -5.00
C LEU A 320 -23.06 1.28 -5.26
N GLU A 321 -23.51 2.45 -4.80
CA GLU A 321 -22.72 3.67 -4.79
C GLU A 321 -21.43 3.48 -3.99
N THR A 322 -21.54 2.99 -2.76
CA THR A 322 -20.39 2.75 -1.90
C THR A 322 -19.44 1.75 -2.55
N LEU A 323 -19.97 0.66 -3.12
CA LEU A 323 -19.21 -0.36 -3.86
C LEU A 323 -18.45 0.22 -5.07
N ALA A 324 -19.07 1.15 -5.81
CA ALA A 324 -18.42 1.82 -6.95
C ALA A 324 -17.28 2.75 -6.51
N LYS A 325 -17.39 3.37 -5.33
CA LYS A 325 -16.37 4.27 -4.77
C LYS A 325 -15.12 3.55 -4.24
N GLU A 326 -15.14 2.23 -4.07
CA GLU A 326 -14.01 1.48 -3.50
C GLU A 326 -12.80 1.39 -4.45
N LEU A 327 -13.03 1.46 -5.77
CA LEU A 327 -12.00 1.45 -6.81
C LEU A 327 -12.24 2.59 -7.81
N PRO A 328 -12.13 3.86 -7.37
CA PRO A 328 -12.65 5.02 -8.11
C PRO A 328 -12.01 5.21 -9.48
N GLY A 329 -10.76 4.79 -9.67
CA GLY A 329 -10.11 4.81 -10.98
C GLY A 329 -10.71 3.84 -11.98
N TRP A 330 -11.00 2.60 -11.56
CA TRP A 330 -11.57 1.57 -12.43
C TRP A 330 -13.06 1.80 -12.67
N SER A 331 -13.83 2.10 -11.62
CA SER A 331 -15.26 2.40 -11.75
C SER A 331 -15.49 3.65 -12.59
N GLY A 332 -14.70 4.71 -12.40
CA GLY A 332 -14.71 5.90 -13.25
C GLY A 332 -14.42 5.57 -14.72
N MET A 333 -13.43 4.71 -14.99
CA MET A 333 -13.11 4.30 -16.36
C MET A 333 -14.22 3.46 -17.02
N PHE A 334 -14.85 2.55 -16.28
CA PHE A 334 -16.02 1.78 -16.77
C PHE A 334 -17.21 2.68 -17.05
N LEU A 335 -17.56 3.59 -16.13
CA LEU A 335 -18.65 4.54 -16.32
C LEU A 335 -18.37 5.47 -17.50
N TRP A 336 -17.16 6.00 -17.60
CA TRP A 336 -16.78 6.88 -18.71
C TRP A 336 -16.90 6.16 -20.06
N ARG A 337 -16.41 4.91 -20.16
CA ARG A 337 -16.52 4.08 -21.37
C ARG A 337 -17.97 3.68 -21.68
N HIS A 338 -18.80 3.48 -20.67
CA HIS A 338 -20.24 3.24 -20.81
C HIS A 338 -20.94 4.45 -21.45
N LEU A 339 -20.61 5.66 -21.00
CA LEU A 339 -21.17 6.92 -21.55
C LEU A 339 -20.59 7.30 -22.93
N HIS A 340 -19.43 6.76 -23.31
CA HIS A 340 -18.73 7.05 -24.58
C HIS A 340 -18.50 5.79 -25.43
N PRO A 341 -19.58 5.12 -25.90
CA PRO A 341 -19.43 3.94 -26.75
C PRO A 341 -18.73 4.31 -28.06
N GLY A 342 -17.84 3.43 -28.55
CA GLY A 342 -17.10 3.68 -29.78
C GLY A 342 -15.91 4.63 -29.65
N TYR A 343 -15.50 4.99 -28.42
CA TYR A 343 -14.31 5.82 -28.18
C TYR A 343 -13.11 5.31 -28.99
N GLU A 344 -12.57 6.19 -29.84
CA GLU A 344 -11.43 5.94 -30.75
C GLU A 344 -11.58 4.73 -31.68
N GLY A 345 -12.82 4.39 -32.05
CA GLY A 345 -13.08 3.25 -32.94
C GLY A 345 -13.04 1.90 -32.23
N GLU A 346 -12.93 1.88 -30.89
CA GLU A 346 -13.05 0.66 -30.10
C GLU A 346 -14.46 0.07 -30.20
N THR A 347 -14.56 -1.21 -30.53
CA THR A 347 -15.82 -1.93 -30.68
C THR A 347 -16.23 -2.71 -29.44
N THR A 348 -15.36 -2.76 -28.43
CA THR A 348 -15.61 -3.50 -27.19
C THR A 348 -16.77 -2.89 -26.39
N PRO A 349 -17.83 -3.66 -26.09
CA PRO A 349 -18.91 -3.19 -25.25
C PRO A 349 -18.46 -3.04 -23.80
N VAL A 350 -18.76 -1.91 -23.20
CA VAL A 350 -18.48 -1.62 -21.79
C VAL A 350 -19.76 -1.10 -21.15
N ASP A 351 -20.24 -1.81 -20.13
CA ASP A 351 -21.41 -1.41 -19.35
C ASP A 351 -21.01 -1.27 -17.87
N MET A 352 -21.52 -0.22 -17.22
CA MET A 352 -21.29 0.00 -15.80
C MET A 352 -22.06 -1.03 -14.94
N LEU A 353 -23.20 -1.54 -15.41
CA LEU A 353 -23.92 -2.62 -14.73
C LEU A 353 -23.12 -3.92 -14.74
N ASP A 354 -22.38 -4.21 -15.80
CA ASP A 354 -21.48 -5.36 -15.83
C ASP A 354 -20.42 -5.26 -14.73
N TYR A 355 -19.82 -4.07 -14.57
CA TYR A 355 -18.83 -3.81 -13.52
C TYR A 355 -19.42 -4.02 -12.12
N LEU A 356 -20.60 -3.44 -11.84
CA LEU A 356 -21.26 -3.55 -10.54
C LEU A 356 -21.66 -5.00 -10.22
N ALA A 357 -22.16 -5.74 -11.20
CA ALA A 357 -22.51 -7.16 -11.04
C ALA A 357 -21.28 -7.98 -10.63
N VAL A 358 -20.16 -7.83 -11.34
CA VAL A 358 -18.92 -8.54 -11.01
C VAL A 358 -18.40 -8.13 -9.62
N ARG A 359 -18.45 -6.83 -9.27
CA ARG A 359 -18.04 -6.37 -7.94
C ARG A 359 -18.87 -6.99 -6.81
N LEU A 360 -20.20 -7.05 -6.97
CA LEU A 360 -21.09 -7.67 -5.98
C LEU A 360 -20.82 -9.15 -5.79
N VAL A 361 -20.71 -9.90 -6.90
CA VAL A 361 -20.46 -11.35 -6.83
C VAL A 361 -19.11 -11.63 -6.17
N MET A 362 -18.07 -10.87 -6.53
CA MET A 362 -16.75 -11.02 -5.93
C MET A 362 -16.73 -10.64 -4.44
N GLU A 363 -17.49 -9.62 -4.03
CA GLU A 363 -17.68 -9.31 -2.62
C GLU A 363 -18.34 -10.49 -1.89
N ARG A 364 -19.42 -11.06 -2.43
CA ARG A 364 -20.11 -12.21 -1.85
C ARG A 364 -19.21 -13.43 -1.70
N ILE A 365 -18.44 -13.81 -2.73
CA ILE A 365 -17.56 -15.00 -2.69
C ILE A 365 -16.56 -14.89 -1.54
N TYR A 366 -15.86 -13.76 -1.44
CA TYR A 366 -14.85 -13.55 -0.40
C TYR A 366 -15.48 -13.31 0.99
N ALA A 367 -16.63 -12.63 1.04
CA ALA A 367 -17.38 -12.46 2.28
C ALA A 367 -17.86 -13.81 2.83
N GLN A 368 -18.30 -14.73 1.97
CA GLN A 368 -18.74 -16.07 2.35
C GLN A 368 -17.62 -16.88 3.00
N GLN A 369 -16.40 -16.79 2.48
CA GLN A 369 -15.22 -17.42 3.10
C GLN A 369 -14.98 -16.85 4.50
N LEU A 370 -14.95 -15.52 4.63
CA LEU A 370 -14.61 -14.87 5.90
C LEU A 370 -15.70 -15.04 6.95
N ALA A 371 -16.98 -14.96 6.55
CA ALA A 371 -18.13 -15.22 7.42
C ALA A 371 -18.19 -16.69 7.85
N GLY A 372 -17.95 -17.62 6.92
CA GLY A 372 -17.87 -19.05 7.22
C GLY A 372 -16.71 -19.38 8.17
N LEU A 373 -15.57 -18.70 8.04
CA LEU A 373 -14.41 -18.89 8.90
C LEU A 373 -14.66 -18.36 10.31
N HIS A 374 -15.09 -17.10 10.44
CA HIS A 374 -15.15 -16.41 11.74
C HIS A 374 -16.48 -16.50 12.47
N PHE A 375 -17.60 -16.69 11.76
CA PHE A 375 -18.94 -16.66 12.37
C PHE A 375 -19.72 -17.95 12.09
N LYS A 376 -19.18 -18.86 11.25
CA LYS A 376 -19.84 -20.11 10.84
C LYS A 376 -21.23 -19.89 10.24
N THR A 377 -21.45 -18.74 9.62
CA THR A 377 -22.72 -18.37 8.99
C THR A 377 -22.54 -18.04 7.51
N GLU A 378 -23.66 -17.94 6.80
CA GLU A 378 -23.69 -17.32 5.48
C GLU A 378 -23.35 -15.83 5.55
N ALA A 379 -22.77 -15.32 4.47
CA ALA A 379 -22.46 -13.91 4.28
C ALA A 379 -23.71 -13.11 3.85
N SER A 380 -24.71 -13.09 4.72
CA SER A 380 -25.93 -12.29 4.57
C SER A 380 -26.15 -11.43 5.81
N LEU A 381 -26.83 -10.30 5.62
CA LEU A 381 -27.15 -9.37 6.70
C LEU A 381 -27.99 -10.05 7.80
N HIS A 382 -28.95 -10.88 7.40
CA HIS A 382 -29.80 -11.61 8.33
C HIS A 382 -28.99 -12.59 9.20
N SER A 383 -28.13 -13.40 8.57
CA SER A 383 -27.34 -14.42 9.26
C SER A 383 -26.31 -13.79 10.22
N LEU A 384 -25.58 -12.77 9.76
CA LEU A 384 -24.61 -12.05 10.58
C LEU A 384 -25.28 -11.32 11.74
N ARG A 385 -26.40 -10.63 11.51
CA ARG A 385 -27.18 -9.99 12.58
C ARG A 385 -27.65 -11.01 13.61
N GLY A 386 -28.17 -12.16 13.17
CA GLY A 386 -28.63 -13.23 14.05
C GLY A 386 -27.51 -13.89 14.86
N TYR A 387 -26.30 -13.99 14.30
CA TYR A 387 -25.11 -14.44 15.02
C TYR A 387 -24.70 -13.41 16.07
N LEU A 388 -24.44 -12.15 15.67
CA LEU A 388 -23.97 -11.10 16.57
C LEU A 388 -24.95 -10.79 17.71
N HIS A 389 -26.26 -10.94 17.48
CA HIS A 389 -27.27 -10.82 18.53
C HIS A 389 -27.16 -11.92 19.61
N ARG A 390 -26.71 -13.12 19.24
CA ARG A 390 -26.48 -14.25 20.16
C ARG A 390 -25.12 -14.19 20.86
N HIS A 391 -24.15 -13.46 20.30
CA HIS A 391 -22.78 -13.32 20.81
C HIS A 391 -22.44 -11.86 21.16
N PRO A 392 -23.10 -11.26 22.18
CA PRO A 392 -22.92 -9.85 22.50
C PRO A 392 -21.53 -9.50 23.04
N ALA A 393 -20.87 -10.38 23.83
CA ALA A 393 -19.52 -10.10 24.32
C ALA A 393 -18.50 -10.14 23.18
N GLU A 394 -18.60 -11.12 22.28
CA GLU A 394 -17.77 -11.17 21.07
C GLU A 394 -17.89 -9.88 20.22
N LEU A 395 -19.12 -9.40 19.97
CA LEU A 395 -19.34 -8.16 19.20
C LEU A 395 -18.59 -6.98 19.82
N LEU A 396 -18.70 -6.78 21.14
CA LEU A 396 -18.04 -5.67 21.82
C LEU A 396 -16.52 -5.79 21.79
N VAL A 397 -15.98 -7.01 21.96
CA VAL A 397 -14.54 -7.24 21.88
C VAL A 397 -14.02 -6.95 20.48
N ARG A 398 -14.66 -7.48 19.42
CA ARG A 398 -14.27 -7.23 18.03
C ARG A 398 -14.36 -5.75 17.67
N ARG A 399 -15.41 -5.06 18.12
CA ARG A 399 -15.56 -3.62 17.96
C ARG A 399 -14.40 -2.86 18.62
N ALA A 400 -14.02 -3.24 19.83
CA ALA A 400 -12.94 -2.55 20.54
C ALA A 400 -11.56 -2.81 19.90
N LEU A 401 -11.36 -3.99 19.31
CA LEU A 401 -10.11 -4.34 18.61
C LEU A 401 -9.98 -3.66 17.23
N TYR A 402 -11.07 -3.62 16.45
CA TYR A 402 -11.02 -3.27 15.02
C TYR A 402 -11.88 -2.06 14.64
N GLY A 403 -12.78 -1.61 15.51
CA GLY A 403 -13.63 -0.44 15.32
C GLY A 403 -12.82 0.84 15.55
N GLY A 404 -12.15 1.32 14.50
CA GLY A 404 -11.26 2.48 14.48
C GLY A 404 -11.88 3.85 14.84
N GLU A 405 -13.03 3.87 15.52
CA GLU A 405 -13.77 5.09 15.91
C GLU A 405 -14.08 5.13 17.43
N SER A 406 -13.77 4.08 18.21
CA SER A 406 -14.03 4.11 19.66
C SER A 406 -12.93 4.90 20.41
N GLY A 407 -13.33 5.99 21.07
CA GLY A 407 -12.45 7.00 21.67
C GLY A 407 -11.61 6.57 22.89
N ASN A 408 -11.54 5.27 23.19
CA ASN A 408 -10.62 4.73 24.20
C ASN A 408 -9.83 3.56 23.60
N PRO A 409 -8.51 3.71 23.38
CA PRO A 409 -7.69 2.61 22.91
C PRO A 409 -7.70 1.48 23.94
N VAL A 410 -7.99 0.25 23.49
CA VAL A 410 -7.91 -0.94 24.32
C VAL A 410 -6.45 -1.14 24.75
N PRO A 411 -6.15 -1.35 26.05
CA PRO A 411 -4.80 -1.67 26.50
C PRO A 411 -4.18 -2.84 25.74
N GLU A 412 -2.88 -2.80 25.46
CA GLU A 412 -2.20 -3.80 24.61
C GLU A 412 -2.37 -5.24 25.10
N TRP A 413 -2.27 -5.46 26.42
CA TRP A 413 -2.48 -6.79 27.02
C TRP A 413 -3.89 -7.35 26.75
N LEU A 414 -4.92 -6.50 26.68
CA LEU A 414 -6.28 -6.88 26.28
C LEU A 414 -6.39 -7.13 24.78
N GLN A 415 -5.65 -6.38 23.96
CA GLN A 415 -5.58 -6.60 22.51
C GLN A 415 -5.03 -7.99 22.20
N GLY A 416 -3.95 -8.41 22.87
CA GLY A 416 -3.36 -9.74 22.70
C GLY A 416 -4.32 -10.88 23.04
N GLN A 417 -5.08 -10.75 24.13
CA GLN A 417 -6.11 -11.72 24.51
C GLN A 417 -7.29 -11.73 23.53
N GLY A 418 -7.75 -10.55 23.11
CA GLY A 418 -8.83 -10.41 22.13
C GLY A 418 -8.46 -11.02 20.76
N HIS A 419 -7.26 -10.74 20.24
CA HIS A 419 -6.79 -11.34 18.99
C HIS A 419 -6.63 -12.86 19.08
N ARG A 420 -6.24 -13.38 20.27
CA ARG A 420 -6.21 -14.83 20.51
C ARG A 420 -7.61 -15.43 20.36
N LEU A 421 -8.63 -14.84 20.99
CA LEU A 421 -10.01 -15.31 20.88
C LEU A 421 -10.53 -15.25 19.44
N VAL A 422 -10.23 -14.18 18.69
CA VAL A 422 -10.61 -14.08 17.26
C VAL A 422 -9.98 -15.20 16.42
N ARG A 423 -8.73 -15.57 16.70
CA ARG A 423 -8.03 -16.67 16.03
C ARG A 423 -8.57 -18.04 16.45
N GLU A 424 -8.92 -18.21 17.73
CA GLU A 424 -9.50 -19.44 18.26
C GLU A 424 -10.91 -19.70 17.67
N ALA A 425 -11.72 -18.65 17.53
CA ALA A 425 -13.04 -18.72 16.89
C ALA A 425 -12.96 -19.12 15.39
N ALA A 426 -11.92 -18.66 14.69
CA ALA A 426 -11.65 -19.11 13.33
C ALA A 426 -11.39 -20.62 13.25
N ASN A 427 -10.73 -21.20 14.27
CA ASN A 427 -10.23 -22.57 14.28
C ASN A 427 -11.17 -23.59 14.95
N HIS A 428 -12.12 -23.16 15.80
CA HIS A 428 -13.06 -24.06 16.47
C HIS A 428 -14.24 -24.44 15.55
N HIS A 429 -14.72 -25.68 15.70
CA HIS A 429 -15.86 -26.25 14.95
C HIS A 429 -17.12 -26.49 15.83
N GLY A 430 -17.09 -26.10 17.11
CA GLY A 430 -18.19 -26.31 18.07
C GLY A 430 -19.15 -25.11 18.16
N GLU A 431 -20.29 -25.30 18.82
CA GLU A 431 -21.18 -24.20 19.23
C GLU A 431 -20.42 -23.33 20.24
N GLU A 432 -20.02 -22.13 19.82
CA GLU A 432 -19.29 -21.17 20.65
C GLU A 432 -20.24 -20.58 21.70
N ASP A 433 -19.91 -20.73 22.99
CA ASP A 433 -20.56 -19.96 24.05
C ASP A 433 -19.80 -18.63 24.21
N ASP A 434 -20.52 -17.55 24.50
CA ASP A 434 -19.99 -16.20 24.75
C ASP A 434 -19.13 -16.16 26.06
N ALA A 435 -19.02 -17.31 26.74
CA ALA A 435 -18.32 -17.51 28.01
C ALA A 435 -16.85 -17.11 27.97
N ASP A 436 -16.12 -17.41 26.89
CA ASP A 436 -14.69 -17.08 26.74
C ASP A 436 -14.46 -15.59 26.43
N TRP A 437 -15.43 -14.95 25.78
CA TRP A 437 -15.40 -13.52 25.42
C TRP A 437 -15.83 -12.62 26.57
N LEU A 438 -16.67 -13.12 27.47
CA LEU A 438 -17.26 -12.36 28.57
C LEU A 438 -16.24 -11.70 29.51
N PRO A 439 -15.13 -12.35 29.93
CA PRO A 439 -14.11 -11.70 30.76
C PRO A 439 -13.46 -10.50 30.07
N ILE A 440 -13.19 -10.59 28.77
CA ILE A 440 -12.56 -9.51 28.00
C ILE A 440 -13.53 -8.36 27.78
N ALA A 441 -14.79 -8.65 27.42
CA ALA A 441 -15.83 -7.64 27.25
C ALA A 441 -16.10 -6.83 28.54
N ARG A 442 -16.01 -7.48 29.72
CA ARG A 442 -16.09 -6.79 31.02
C ARG A 442 -14.97 -5.78 31.20
N LEU A 443 -13.75 -6.18 30.88
CA LEU A 443 -12.56 -5.35 31.04
C LEU A 443 -12.58 -4.15 30.09
N ILE A 444 -13.10 -4.33 28.86
CA ILE A 444 -13.28 -3.25 27.88
C ILE A 444 -14.33 -2.22 28.35
N GLY A 445 -15.44 -2.68 28.93
CA GLY A 445 -16.54 -1.79 29.35
C GLY A 445 -16.41 -1.18 30.75
N SER A 446 -15.35 -1.52 31.49
CA SER A 446 -15.11 -0.99 32.84
C SER A 446 -14.37 0.36 32.78
N PRO A 447 -14.81 1.39 33.52
CA PRO A 447 -14.03 2.61 33.64
C PRO A 447 -12.67 2.29 34.28
N PRO A 448 -11.58 2.96 33.85
CA PRO A 448 -10.27 2.78 34.46
C PRO A 448 -10.34 3.01 35.98
N PRO A 449 -9.64 2.21 36.83
CA PRO A 449 -9.67 2.40 38.27
C PRO A 449 -9.29 3.84 38.66
N PRO A 450 -9.96 4.44 39.66
CA PRO A 450 -9.68 5.81 40.07
C PRO A 450 -8.38 5.86 40.88
N GLY A 451 -7.31 6.36 40.26
CA GLY A 451 -6.00 6.59 40.87
C GLY A 451 -4.89 6.42 39.84
N GLU A 452 -4.27 7.53 39.42
CA GLU A 452 -3.37 7.68 38.26
C GLU A 452 -4.02 7.24 36.94
N GLY A 453 -4.20 8.16 35.99
CA GLY A 453 -4.79 7.84 34.70
C GLY A 453 -3.97 6.73 34.03
N LEU A 454 -4.60 5.59 33.73
CA LEU A 454 -3.97 4.46 33.03
C LEU A 454 -3.13 4.91 31.81
N GLY A 455 -3.56 5.99 31.14
CA GLY A 455 -2.82 6.63 30.06
C GLY A 455 -1.46 7.21 30.44
N GLU A 456 -1.27 7.84 31.60
CA GLU A 456 0.03 8.40 32.02
C GLU A 456 1.04 7.30 32.33
N ARG A 457 0.59 6.23 33.02
CA ARG A 457 1.43 5.06 33.30
C ARG A 457 1.83 4.35 32.02
N GLU A 458 0.87 4.06 31.15
CA GLU A 458 1.11 3.40 29.87
C GLU A 458 2.03 4.24 28.98
N GLN A 459 1.88 5.57 28.98
CA GLN A 459 2.77 6.49 28.28
C GLN A 459 4.20 6.39 28.78
N ARG A 460 4.44 6.39 30.10
CA ARG A 460 5.79 6.26 30.68
C ARG A 460 6.42 4.90 30.36
N LEU A 461 5.64 3.82 30.39
CA LEU A 461 6.11 2.48 29.98
C LEU A 461 6.54 2.47 28.51
N ARG A 462 5.71 3.03 27.62
CA ARG A 462 6.02 3.14 26.18
C ARG A 462 7.25 4.02 25.91
N GLN A 463 7.54 5.00 26.76
CA GLN A 463 8.71 5.89 26.63
C GLN A 463 10.04 5.25 27.08
N ARG A 464 10.00 4.19 27.90
CA ARG A 464 11.22 3.55 28.44
C ARG A 464 12.13 3.02 27.34
N TRP A 465 11.56 2.35 26.34
CA TRP A 465 12.33 1.78 25.23
C TRP A 465 12.97 2.84 24.31
N PRO A 466 12.24 3.86 23.81
CA PRO A 466 12.83 5.00 23.10
C PRO A 466 13.97 5.67 23.87
N LEU A 467 13.78 5.92 25.17
CA LEU A 467 14.80 6.54 26.02
C LEU A 467 16.04 5.64 26.13
N PHE A 468 15.86 4.34 26.34
CA PHE A 468 16.94 3.36 26.41
C PHE A 468 17.77 3.32 25.12
N LEU A 469 17.14 3.31 23.95
CA LEU A 469 17.83 3.37 22.66
C LEU A 469 18.53 4.71 22.45
N LEU A 470 17.85 5.82 22.73
CA LEU A 470 18.42 7.16 22.60
C LEU A 470 19.70 7.30 23.44
N CYS A 471 19.67 6.88 24.71
CA CYS A 471 20.84 6.88 25.58
C CYS A 471 21.98 6.02 25.05
N GLN A 472 21.68 4.85 24.45
CA GLN A 472 22.70 4.01 23.82
C GLN A 472 23.40 4.72 22.67
N HIS A 473 22.65 5.35 21.76
CA HIS A 473 23.24 6.03 20.61
C HIS A 473 23.99 7.31 21.01
N LEU A 474 23.51 8.03 22.03
CA LEU A 474 24.17 9.23 22.57
C LEU A 474 25.36 8.91 23.50
N GLY A 475 25.53 7.65 23.93
CA GLY A 475 26.57 7.27 24.88
C GLY A 475 26.32 7.71 26.33
N LEU A 476 25.05 7.97 26.68
CA LEU A 476 24.65 8.32 28.05
C LEU A 476 24.55 7.07 28.91
N ASN A 477 25.54 6.84 29.78
CA ASN A 477 25.50 5.73 30.74
C ASN A 477 24.53 6.00 31.90
N ALA A 478 24.24 4.98 32.70
CA ALA A 478 23.29 5.07 33.81
C ALA A 478 23.61 6.19 34.81
N TYR A 479 24.89 6.46 35.06
CA TYR A 479 25.31 7.56 35.94
C TYR A 479 25.05 8.94 35.33
N ALA A 480 25.32 9.12 34.04
CA ALA A 480 25.00 10.35 33.32
C ALA A 480 23.48 10.57 33.27
N LEU A 481 22.70 9.51 33.03
CA LEU A 481 21.24 9.54 33.04
C LEU A 481 20.68 9.93 34.41
N ALA A 482 21.20 9.36 35.49
CA ALA A 482 20.82 9.74 36.85
C ALA A 482 21.13 11.22 37.16
N ARG A 483 22.23 11.77 36.61
CA ARG A 483 22.60 13.18 36.78
C ARG A 483 21.70 14.16 36.03
N ILE A 484 21.18 13.79 34.86
CA ILE A 484 20.20 14.63 34.14
C ILE A 484 18.82 14.56 34.81
N GLY A 485 18.52 13.45 35.49
CA GLY A 485 17.28 13.24 36.24
C GLY A 485 16.03 13.15 35.36
N GLY A 486 14.86 13.00 36.00
CA GLY A 486 13.58 12.85 35.30
C GLY A 486 13.22 14.02 34.39
N THR A 487 13.46 15.26 34.84
CA THR A 487 13.23 16.45 34.01
C THR A 487 14.11 16.47 32.76
N GLY A 488 15.36 16.01 32.86
CA GLY A 488 16.25 15.91 31.71
C GLY A 488 15.86 14.79 30.75
N ALA A 489 15.48 13.62 31.27
CA ALA A 489 14.95 12.53 30.47
C ALA A 489 13.68 12.95 29.71
N GLN A 490 12.79 13.70 30.36
CA GLN A 490 11.59 14.23 29.72
C GLN A 490 11.95 15.23 28.61
N ALA A 491 12.92 16.13 28.83
CA ALA A 491 13.36 17.07 27.79
C ALA A 491 13.93 16.35 26.54
N LEU A 492 14.63 15.22 26.72
CA LEU A 492 15.09 14.38 25.61
C LEU A 492 13.91 13.74 24.85
N LEU A 493 12.92 13.22 25.57
CA LEU A 493 11.72 12.62 25.00
C LEU A 493 10.82 13.66 24.30
N ASP A 494 10.71 14.86 24.85
CA ASP A 494 9.97 15.97 24.24
C ASP A 494 10.65 16.42 22.94
N CYS A 495 11.98 16.41 22.89
CA CYS A 495 12.74 16.65 21.66
C CYS A 495 12.44 15.59 20.58
N LEU A 496 12.34 14.30 20.97
CA LEU A 496 11.91 13.24 20.05
C LEU A 496 10.48 13.43 19.58
N ALA A 497 9.55 13.77 20.49
CA ALA A 497 8.14 13.99 20.18
C ALA A 497 7.92 15.20 19.25
N ASP A 498 8.77 16.22 19.33
CA ASP A 498 8.78 17.37 18.43
C ASP A 498 9.10 16.99 16.98
N LEU A 499 9.79 15.86 16.74
CA LEU A 499 10.11 15.35 15.40
C LEU A 499 8.95 14.51 14.85
N THR A 500 7.82 15.17 14.61
CA THR A 500 6.62 14.54 14.03
C THR A 500 6.92 13.90 12.66
N PRO A 501 6.11 12.92 12.19
CA PRO A 501 6.31 12.30 10.88
C PRO A 501 6.44 13.32 9.73
N GLN A 502 5.65 14.40 9.76
CA GLN A 502 5.70 15.45 8.75
C GLN A 502 6.99 16.28 8.83
N ARG A 503 7.46 16.62 10.04
CA ARG A 503 8.74 17.33 10.24
C ARG A 503 9.92 16.46 9.85
N MET A 504 9.89 15.18 10.21
CA MET A 504 10.90 14.19 9.84
C MET A 504 10.98 14.01 8.32
N GLY A 505 9.83 13.83 7.66
CA GLY A 505 9.73 13.73 6.21
C GLY A 505 10.26 14.97 5.50
N TRP A 506 9.98 16.16 6.04
CA TRP A 506 10.52 17.41 5.53
C TRP A 506 12.06 17.49 5.62
N VAL A 507 12.64 17.21 6.79
CA VAL A 507 14.10 17.24 6.98
C VAL A 507 14.79 16.24 6.05
N PHE A 508 14.25 15.03 5.93
CA PHE A 508 14.80 14.04 5.02
C PHE A 508 14.70 14.43 3.55
N LEU A 509 13.56 14.98 3.12
CA LEU A 509 13.38 15.44 1.75
C LEU A 509 14.41 16.54 1.42
N GLN A 510 14.57 17.52 2.30
CA GLN A 510 15.57 18.59 2.13
C GLN A 510 16.99 18.04 2.07
N ALA A 511 17.34 17.09 2.94
CA ALA A 511 18.66 16.47 2.93
C ALA A 511 18.92 15.68 1.63
N TYR A 512 17.93 14.92 1.16
CA TYR A 512 17.99 14.17 -0.09
C TYR A 512 18.13 15.08 -1.32
N GLU A 513 17.29 16.12 -1.42
CA GLU A 513 17.37 17.09 -2.52
C GLU A 513 18.68 17.88 -2.49
N ARG A 514 19.17 18.23 -1.30
CA ARG A 514 20.44 18.91 -1.12
C ARG A 514 21.61 18.06 -1.63
N HIS A 515 21.64 16.78 -1.30
CA HIS A 515 22.68 15.86 -1.76
C HIS A 515 22.71 15.80 -3.29
N PHE A 516 21.55 15.56 -3.90
CA PHE A 516 21.39 15.53 -5.36
C PHE A 516 21.80 16.86 -6.01
N ARG A 517 21.31 17.99 -5.46
CA ARG A 517 21.64 19.34 -5.94
C ARG A 517 23.15 19.60 -5.87
N ARG A 518 23.82 19.21 -4.78
CA ARG A 518 25.28 19.36 -4.65
C ARG A 518 26.02 18.57 -5.72
N GLN A 519 25.61 17.33 -6.00
CA GLN A 519 26.22 16.52 -7.06
C GLN A 519 26.07 17.20 -8.43
N VAL A 520 24.87 17.65 -8.77
CA VAL A 520 24.59 18.34 -10.04
C VAL A 520 25.38 19.64 -10.14
N LEU A 521 25.34 20.49 -9.11
CA LEU A 521 26.06 21.77 -9.11
C LEU A 521 27.58 21.58 -9.15
N ALA A 522 28.12 20.58 -8.46
CA ALA A 522 29.54 20.24 -8.53
C ALA A 522 29.93 19.79 -9.94
N ALA A 523 29.11 18.95 -10.58
CA ALA A 523 29.33 18.52 -11.96
C ALA A 523 29.25 19.69 -12.95
N LEU A 524 28.26 20.58 -12.80
CA LEU A 524 28.13 21.78 -13.62
C LEU A 524 29.32 22.72 -13.42
N ALA A 525 29.76 22.95 -12.18
CA ALA A 525 30.93 23.77 -11.87
C ALA A 525 32.22 23.17 -12.43
N ALA A 526 32.40 21.85 -12.35
CA ALA A 526 33.56 21.16 -12.91
C ALA A 526 33.61 21.22 -14.45
N ASN A 527 32.45 21.36 -15.10
CA ASN A 527 32.34 21.52 -16.54
C ASN A 527 32.21 22.98 -17.01
N ALA A 528 32.13 23.93 -16.07
CA ALA A 528 32.04 25.35 -16.36
C ALA A 528 33.32 25.82 -17.08
N GLY A 529 33.18 26.36 -18.29
CA GLY A 529 34.29 26.83 -19.12
C GLY A 529 34.81 25.84 -20.16
N ARG A 530 34.29 24.61 -20.22
CA ARG A 530 34.62 23.68 -21.33
C ARG A 530 34.18 24.22 -22.70
N GLY A 531 33.08 25.01 -22.71
CA GLY A 531 32.54 25.69 -23.89
C GLY A 531 32.11 24.76 -25.03
N PRO A 532 31.46 25.29 -26.07
CA PRO A 532 31.30 24.55 -27.32
C PRO A 532 32.67 24.31 -27.95
N TRP A 533 32.85 23.22 -28.71
CA TRP A 533 34.16 22.91 -29.30
C TRP A 533 34.72 24.05 -30.17
N LYS A 534 33.84 24.88 -30.75
CA LYS A 534 34.19 26.09 -31.49
C LYS A 534 35.13 27.05 -30.75
N THR A 535 35.19 27.03 -29.42
CA THR A 535 36.09 27.89 -28.62
C THR A 535 37.44 27.23 -28.31
N ARG A 536 37.67 25.98 -28.74
CA ARG A 536 38.93 25.25 -28.53
C ARG A 536 39.92 25.53 -29.67
N ALA A 537 41.21 25.43 -29.39
CA ALA A 537 42.28 25.69 -30.37
C ALA A 537 42.48 24.54 -31.37
N THR A 538 42.07 23.32 -31.02
CA THR A 538 42.23 22.11 -31.83
C THR A 538 40.88 21.64 -32.36
N ALA A 539 40.87 21.08 -33.57
CA ALA A 539 39.69 20.40 -34.11
C ALA A 539 39.42 19.09 -33.35
N PRO A 540 38.17 18.62 -33.28
CA PRO A 540 37.86 17.33 -32.65
C PRO A 540 38.39 16.18 -33.50
N SER A 541 38.78 15.09 -32.85
CA SER A 541 39.19 13.86 -33.54
C SER A 541 38.03 13.16 -34.23
N ALA A 542 36.81 13.29 -33.67
CA ALA A 542 35.55 12.88 -34.27
C ALA A 542 34.39 13.75 -33.77
N GLN A 543 33.37 13.91 -34.61
CA GLN A 543 32.08 14.50 -34.24
C GLN A 543 30.99 13.45 -34.37
N LEU A 544 30.24 13.24 -33.30
CA LEU A 544 29.16 12.26 -33.23
C LEU A 544 27.83 12.99 -33.00
N VAL A 545 26.80 12.65 -33.77
CA VAL A 545 25.47 13.25 -33.61
C VAL A 545 24.52 12.20 -33.06
N PHE A 546 23.90 12.51 -31.93
CA PHE A 546 22.93 11.67 -31.23
C PHE A 546 21.55 12.32 -31.23
N CYS A 547 20.50 11.55 -30.91
CA CYS A 547 19.21 12.13 -30.59
C CYS A 547 19.35 13.09 -29.40
N ILE A 548 18.55 14.16 -29.36
CA ILE A 548 18.51 15.10 -28.21
C ILE A 548 17.78 14.54 -26.98
N ASP A 549 17.26 13.33 -27.07
CA ASP A 549 16.60 12.63 -25.98
C ASP A 549 17.56 12.44 -24.79
N ASP A 550 17.09 12.73 -23.57
CA ASP A 550 17.89 12.66 -22.34
C ASP A 550 18.53 11.28 -22.11
N ARG A 551 17.97 10.21 -22.69
CA ARG A 551 18.53 8.85 -22.61
C ARG A 551 19.90 8.74 -23.30
N GLU A 552 20.12 9.50 -24.37
CA GLU A 552 21.41 9.52 -25.09
C GLU A 552 22.43 10.44 -24.39
N GLU A 553 22.00 11.37 -23.53
CA GLU A 553 22.90 12.33 -22.87
C GLU A 553 23.93 11.63 -21.98
N GLY A 554 23.55 10.54 -21.29
CA GLY A 554 24.48 9.75 -20.49
C GLY A 554 25.60 9.14 -21.33
N LEU A 555 25.26 8.54 -22.49
CA LEU A 555 26.23 7.96 -23.41
C LEU A 555 27.15 9.04 -24.00
N ARG A 556 26.56 10.17 -24.43
CA ARG A 556 27.29 11.32 -24.97
C ARG A 556 28.36 11.82 -24.01
N ARG A 557 27.97 12.07 -22.75
CA ARG A 557 28.91 12.54 -21.72
C ARG A 557 29.99 11.51 -21.39
N HIS A 558 29.62 10.24 -21.31
CA HIS A 558 30.58 9.17 -21.08
C HIS A 558 31.64 9.07 -22.19
N LEU A 559 31.24 9.24 -23.46
CA LEU A 559 32.18 9.27 -24.58
C LEU A 559 33.14 10.47 -24.53
N GLU A 560 32.63 11.65 -24.21
CA GLU A 560 33.45 12.87 -24.03
C GLU A 560 34.40 12.77 -22.83
N GLU A 561 34.01 12.05 -21.78
CA GLU A 561 34.86 11.79 -20.61
C GLU A 561 35.99 10.80 -20.91
N LEU A 562 35.69 9.70 -21.62
CA LEU A 562 36.69 8.71 -22.02
C LEU A 562 37.62 9.22 -23.11
N SER A 563 37.10 10.04 -24.03
CA SER A 563 37.87 10.65 -25.11
C SER A 563 37.58 12.15 -25.18
N PRO A 564 38.35 12.98 -24.44
CA PRO A 564 38.19 14.43 -24.43
C PRO A 564 38.40 15.12 -25.79
N GLU A 565 38.92 14.38 -26.77
CA GLU A 565 39.15 14.78 -28.17
C GLU A 565 37.90 14.66 -29.07
N VAL A 566 36.85 13.98 -28.60
CA VAL A 566 35.61 13.76 -29.35
C VAL A 566 34.56 14.79 -28.95
N GLU A 567 33.81 15.31 -29.94
CA GLU A 567 32.66 16.18 -29.71
C GLU A 567 31.36 15.42 -29.96
N THR A 568 30.40 15.51 -29.02
CA THR A 568 29.05 14.97 -29.24
C THR A 568 28.01 16.08 -29.40
N LEU A 569 27.15 15.93 -30.40
CA LEU A 569 26.09 16.86 -30.76
C LEU A 569 24.73 16.19 -30.58
N GLY A 570 23.73 16.97 -30.17
CA GLY A 570 22.34 16.50 -30.07
C GLY A 570 21.53 17.05 -31.23
N ALA A 571 20.73 16.20 -31.87
CA ALA A 571 19.78 16.57 -32.91
C ALA A 571 18.37 16.15 -32.49
N ALA A 572 17.41 17.07 -32.62
CA ALA A 572 16.00 16.74 -32.40
C ALA A 572 15.43 15.96 -33.58
N ALA A 573 14.48 15.07 -33.30
CA ALA A 573 13.81 14.21 -34.29
C ALA A 573 14.81 13.36 -35.10
N HIS A 574 14.35 12.73 -36.19
CA HIS A 574 15.10 11.83 -37.08
C HIS A 574 16.25 12.54 -37.84
N PHE A 575 17.13 13.27 -37.15
CA PHE A 575 18.23 14.07 -37.68
C PHE A 575 17.80 15.07 -38.79
N ASN A 576 16.56 15.58 -38.69
CA ASN A 576 15.89 16.37 -39.74
C ASN A 576 15.75 15.66 -41.10
N VAL A 577 15.75 14.33 -41.13
CA VAL A 577 15.51 13.52 -42.33
C VAL A 577 14.16 12.78 -42.19
N PRO A 578 13.02 13.46 -42.41
CA PRO A 578 11.73 12.78 -42.40
C PRO A 578 11.63 11.83 -43.59
N HIS A 579 11.42 10.55 -43.30
CA HIS A 579 11.29 9.52 -44.33
C HIS A 579 10.29 8.45 -43.88
N ALA A 580 9.72 7.72 -44.83
CA ALA A 580 9.05 6.46 -44.55
C ALA A 580 10.08 5.34 -44.69
N TRP A 581 10.20 4.44 -43.72
CA TRP A 581 11.09 3.28 -43.82
C TRP A 581 10.29 2.03 -44.16
N ARG A 582 10.81 1.20 -45.07
CA ARG A 582 10.29 -0.12 -45.36
C ARG A 582 11.43 -1.13 -45.40
N GLY A 583 11.47 -2.00 -44.39
CA GLY A 583 12.39 -3.13 -44.32
C GLY A 583 12.08 -4.21 -45.35
N LEU A 584 13.01 -5.15 -45.54
CA LEU A 584 12.88 -6.27 -46.49
C LEU A 584 11.65 -7.14 -46.23
N ASP A 585 11.26 -7.22 -44.96
CA ASP A 585 10.19 -8.09 -44.46
C ASP A 585 8.88 -7.32 -44.17
N ASP A 586 8.86 -6.00 -44.40
CA ASP A 586 7.74 -5.13 -44.00
C ASP A 586 6.65 -5.03 -45.09
N ASP A 587 5.40 -5.24 -44.69
CA ASP A 587 4.23 -5.19 -45.57
C ASP A 587 3.89 -3.75 -46.02
N HIS A 588 4.21 -2.75 -45.20
CA HIS A 588 3.95 -1.33 -45.42
C HIS A 588 5.08 -0.46 -44.90
N ALA A 589 5.21 0.75 -45.44
CA ALA A 589 6.19 1.71 -44.97
C ALA A 589 5.71 2.41 -43.68
N VAL A 590 6.61 2.55 -42.71
CA VAL A 590 6.35 3.24 -41.43
C VAL A 590 6.92 4.65 -41.50
N ALA A 591 6.13 5.65 -41.12
CA ALA A 591 6.57 7.04 -41.10
C ALA A 591 7.55 7.29 -39.95
N LEU A 592 8.79 7.63 -40.28
CA LEU A 592 9.87 8.00 -39.36
C LEU A 592 10.08 9.51 -39.40
N CYS A 593 9.16 10.24 -38.76
CA CYS A 593 9.12 11.69 -38.74
C CYS A 593 8.42 12.23 -37.47
N PRO A 594 8.71 13.46 -37.03
CA PRO A 594 8.05 14.05 -35.86
C PRO A 594 6.55 14.32 -36.13
N VAL A 595 5.72 14.05 -35.12
CA VAL A 595 4.24 14.12 -35.21
C VAL A 595 3.68 15.50 -34.83
N VAL A 596 4.50 16.39 -34.24
CA VAL A 596 4.02 17.60 -33.53
C VAL A 596 4.94 18.80 -33.82
N PRO A 597 4.45 20.05 -33.96
CA PRO A 597 3.06 20.53 -33.96
C PRO A 597 2.39 20.55 -35.35
N THR A 598 3.14 20.30 -36.42
CA THR A 598 2.60 20.06 -37.76
C THR A 598 3.02 18.65 -38.15
N VAL A 599 2.06 17.78 -38.50
CA VAL A 599 2.39 16.42 -38.97
C VAL A 599 3.32 16.53 -40.15
N VAL A 600 4.59 16.15 -39.95
CA VAL A 600 5.55 16.10 -41.05
C VAL A 600 5.21 14.89 -41.88
N VAL A 601 4.64 15.11 -43.07
CA VAL A 601 4.40 14.01 -44.02
C VAL A 601 5.73 13.67 -44.70
N PRO A 602 6.26 12.45 -44.55
CA PRO A 602 7.51 12.09 -45.18
C PRO A 602 7.38 12.13 -46.70
N ALA A 603 8.22 12.91 -47.36
CA ALA A 603 8.22 13.05 -48.83
C ALA A 603 8.98 11.90 -49.54
N HIS A 604 9.76 11.12 -48.79
CA HIS A 604 10.65 10.09 -49.32
C HIS A 604 10.44 8.76 -48.60
N GLU A 605 10.39 7.67 -49.36
CA GLU A 605 10.38 6.30 -48.85
C GLU A 605 11.77 5.68 -49.03
N VAL A 606 12.39 5.27 -47.92
CA VAL A 606 13.63 4.51 -47.89
C VAL A 606 13.27 3.03 -47.83
N ARG A 607 13.67 2.29 -48.87
CA ARG A 607 13.42 0.85 -48.99
C ARG A 607 14.71 0.10 -48.80
N GLU A 608 14.69 -0.86 -47.87
CA GLU A 608 15.75 -1.84 -47.79
C GLU A 608 15.73 -2.72 -49.05
N GLN A 609 16.87 -2.84 -49.72
CA GLN A 609 17.03 -3.66 -50.92
C GLN A 609 18.08 -4.72 -50.68
N ALA A 610 17.80 -5.93 -51.15
CA ALA A 610 18.77 -7.00 -51.06
C ALA A 610 19.84 -6.82 -52.15
N GLU A 611 21.10 -6.95 -51.76
CA GLU A 611 22.26 -6.83 -52.66
C GLU A 611 22.31 -7.93 -53.74
N ASN A 612 21.65 -9.06 -53.48
CA ASN A 612 21.58 -10.19 -54.40
C ASN A 612 20.15 -10.73 -54.50
N GLU A 613 19.54 -10.57 -55.68
CA GLU A 613 18.16 -11.01 -55.96
C GLU A 613 17.95 -12.50 -55.75
N ALA A 614 18.94 -13.35 -56.02
CA ALA A 614 18.82 -14.79 -55.82
C ALA A 614 18.82 -15.18 -54.33
N ILE A 615 19.57 -14.45 -53.50
CA ILE A 615 19.55 -14.62 -52.05
C ILE A 615 18.24 -14.09 -51.47
N HIS A 616 17.74 -12.96 -51.98
CA HIS A 616 16.46 -12.39 -51.59
C HIS A 616 15.28 -13.31 -51.92
N ALA A 617 15.23 -13.86 -53.14
CA ALA A 617 14.18 -14.80 -53.53
C ALA A 617 14.18 -16.03 -52.60
N ARG A 618 15.36 -16.55 -52.24
CA ARG A 618 15.50 -17.63 -51.25
C ARG A 618 15.12 -17.20 -49.83
N HIS A 619 15.33 -15.94 -49.46
CA HIS A 619 14.90 -15.39 -48.17
C HIS A 619 13.37 -15.28 -48.11
N VAL A 620 12.74 -14.69 -49.13
CA VAL A 620 11.27 -14.60 -49.26
C VAL A 620 10.62 -15.98 -49.31
N GLU A 621 11.21 -16.95 -50.02
CA GLU A 621 10.73 -18.33 -50.02
C GLU A 621 10.82 -18.98 -48.63
N ARG A 622 11.95 -18.84 -47.94
CA ARG A 622 12.14 -19.36 -46.58
C ARG A 622 11.22 -18.66 -45.57
N GLN A 623 11.05 -17.36 -45.68
CA GLN A 623 10.21 -16.55 -44.80
C GLN A 623 8.73 -16.89 -45.03
N SER A 624 8.27 -16.98 -46.27
CA SER A 624 6.89 -17.38 -46.59
C SER A 624 6.59 -18.81 -46.15
N LEU A 625 7.53 -19.74 -46.31
CA LEU A 625 7.44 -21.10 -45.75
C LEU A 625 7.38 -21.04 -44.22
N ARG A 626 8.25 -20.27 -43.56
CA ARG A 626 8.27 -20.12 -42.10
C ARG A 626 6.98 -19.50 -41.56
N LEU A 627 6.44 -18.46 -42.21
CA LEU A 627 5.17 -17.82 -41.86
C LEU A 627 4.00 -18.78 -42.09
N ARG A 628 3.99 -19.56 -43.18
CA ARG A 628 2.99 -20.62 -43.42
C ARG A 628 3.08 -21.74 -42.40
N TRP A 629 4.28 -22.19 -42.03
CA TRP A 629 4.51 -23.19 -40.99
C TRP A 629 4.11 -22.65 -39.62
N LYS A 630 4.48 -21.41 -39.28
CA LYS A 630 4.06 -20.72 -38.06
C LYS A 630 2.53 -20.62 -38.02
N ALA A 631 1.89 -20.16 -39.10
CA ALA A 631 0.44 -20.08 -39.20
C ALA A 631 -0.24 -21.46 -39.09
N ARG A 632 0.29 -22.50 -39.75
CA ARG A 632 -0.20 -23.87 -39.62
C ARG A 632 0.02 -24.47 -38.24
N LEU A 633 1.14 -24.18 -37.59
CA LEU A 633 1.41 -24.59 -36.23
C LEU A 633 0.43 -23.88 -35.29
N HIS A 634 0.28 -22.55 -35.40
CA HIS A 634 -0.66 -21.77 -34.61
C HIS A 634 -2.13 -22.16 -34.83
N GLN A 635 -2.54 -22.45 -36.07
CA GLN A 635 -3.90 -22.92 -36.35
C GLN A 635 -4.07 -24.39 -35.94
N GLY A 636 -3.09 -25.24 -36.18
CA GLY A 636 -3.12 -26.67 -35.84
C GLY A 636 -3.10 -26.94 -34.33
N THR A 637 -2.39 -26.13 -33.55
CA THR A 637 -2.41 -26.18 -32.08
C THR A 637 -3.68 -25.57 -31.48
N ARG A 638 -4.40 -24.69 -32.20
CA ARG A 638 -5.66 -24.07 -31.74
C ARG A 638 -6.92 -24.82 -32.18
N LEU A 639 -6.90 -25.52 -33.31
CA LEU A 639 -8.09 -26.11 -33.95
C LEU A 639 -8.05 -27.64 -34.10
N GLY A 640 -6.91 -28.29 -33.88
CA GLY A 640 -6.77 -29.75 -34.02
C GLY A 640 -6.69 -30.46 -32.67
N LEU A 641 -7.43 -31.56 -32.49
CA LEU A 641 -7.39 -32.40 -31.27
C LEU A 641 -6.07 -33.20 -31.10
N LEU A 642 -5.39 -33.53 -32.20
CA LEU A 642 -4.24 -34.44 -32.18
C LEU A 642 -2.90 -33.74 -31.86
N THR A 643 -2.72 -32.51 -32.34
CA THR A 643 -1.44 -31.79 -32.25
C THR A 643 -1.10 -31.28 -30.85
N PRO A 644 -2.05 -30.72 -30.06
CA PRO A 644 -1.82 -30.37 -28.65
C PRO A 644 -1.48 -31.60 -27.81
N THR A 645 -2.21 -32.70 -28.00
CA THR A 645 -2.02 -33.97 -27.29
C THR A 645 -0.63 -34.56 -27.52
N MET A 646 -0.14 -34.54 -28.77
CA MET A 646 1.23 -34.98 -29.08
C MET A 646 2.31 -34.04 -28.52
N MET A 647 2.08 -32.72 -28.49
CA MET A 647 3.03 -31.78 -27.88
C MET A 647 3.07 -31.91 -26.35
N SER A 648 1.94 -32.12 -25.70
CA SER A 648 1.86 -32.41 -24.26
C SER A 648 2.59 -33.72 -23.91
N LEU A 649 2.43 -34.77 -24.73
CA LEU A 649 3.18 -36.03 -24.57
C LEU A 649 4.68 -35.88 -24.82
N ALA A 650 5.09 -35.01 -25.75
CA ALA A 650 6.50 -34.76 -26.04
C ALA A 650 7.20 -33.86 -25.00
N ALA A 651 6.46 -33.01 -24.29
CA ALA A 651 6.96 -32.16 -23.21
C ALA A 651 7.04 -32.89 -21.85
N ALA A 652 6.35 -34.02 -21.71
CA ALA A 652 6.34 -34.85 -20.50
C ALA A 652 7.72 -35.36 -19.98
N PRO A 653 8.79 -35.56 -20.79
CA PRO A 653 10.05 -36.10 -20.26
C PRO A 653 10.96 -35.06 -19.58
N LEU A 654 10.54 -33.80 -19.43
CA LEU A 654 11.32 -32.77 -18.71
C LEU A 654 10.79 -32.48 -17.29
N SER A 655 9.80 -33.23 -16.83
CA SER A 655 9.18 -33.07 -15.50
C SER A 655 9.15 -34.36 -14.68
N LEU A 656 10.09 -35.28 -14.90
CA LEU A 656 10.32 -36.46 -14.05
C LEU A 656 11.73 -36.43 -13.44
#